data_AF-R6VVF5-F1
#
_entry.id   AF-R6VVF5-F1
#
_cell.length_a   1.000
_cell.length_b   1.000
_cell.length_c   1.000
_cell.angle_alpha   90.00
_cell.angle_beta   90.00
_cell.angle_gamma   90.00
#
_symmetry.space_group_name_H-M   'P 1'
#
loop_
_entity.id
_entity.type
_entity.pdbx_description
1 polymer ?
#
loop_
_entity_poly.entity_id
_entity_poly.type
_entity_poly.pdbx_seq_one_letter_code
_entity_poly.pdbx_strand_id
1 'polypeptide(L)'
;MNKHIKLALIFAAAALAGTGCTVDDYNDAYLDGFDSDQEVTDIQTVSYTLTDADYSSVANNAANKAIAEAAGPEAVEALAAVGTAKCFSEAAPAETYLPAFVSAGYNSYLSNGSTVTVTYRKATAQAEEIVKLTAAETYTVTGENYKSVWGETPANYFTPSKPLEGYADKFLSAAYPDAAEGTVKLVSYNYSDSEPSTGGESAATSIDESFAGGLNAGQIVKGESSSTWTLDSYNGVNSAKVSAFKTEGAQDLWLISEKVNLSASEQPQLAFDVKISYWTHDGLQVLVSTDYNGVTPEEATWTDLTHCFAFDGSTAGKWYTAGICDMSAYKSDAVYIAFRYQGNGAEKRTTTYQVDNVKVASISRNAASAASTLAAMTRAAMVKERYAAYTFNGTNWEPTPDTAVINPEDYEAMGSSHPNFSSSFSPDVYLPVYLKLKYPYAQPEETKDIAYQYYEDNVTSPRADRYAFDGSQWTKVEAYETLEGPFKKVDGKWSFNPSLTIVVAPDKSELSKSIYQAGVDWVIANKDPMYRYDNRSDSYMTDSEYYSGCAVGYTNLNWRINTLPKYYWGPAGEDISAYENWASDDKEAARASYAAFYAETEKRFGEVMSGALGTLYPNVKMIDGIDVIYTLEFMLYTQHIGSSTGKVTHAFEFKLVADGKFEYVRMYALAPEFELMRDENFK
;
A
#
# COMPACT_ATOMS: atom_id res chain seq x y z
N MET A 1 2.64 -45.42 1.44
CA MET A 1 2.41 -46.89 1.38
C MET A 1 3.29 -47.69 2.36
N ASN A 2 4.41 -47.16 2.86
CA ASN A 2 5.44 -47.97 3.56
C ASN A 2 5.38 -47.98 5.11
N LYS A 3 4.53 -47.17 5.77
CA LYS A 3 4.28 -47.32 7.22
C LYS A 3 3.55 -48.64 7.56
N HIS A 4 2.74 -49.15 6.63
CA HIS A 4 2.10 -50.45 6.79
C HIS A 4 3.08 -51.62 6.63
N ILE A 5 4.24 -51.42 5.98
CA ILE A 5 5.27 -52.47 5.82
C ILE A 5 6.07 -52.63 7.11
N LYS A 6 6.47 -51.53 7.78
CA LYS A 6 7.14 -51.61 9.09
C LYS A 6 6.21 -52.16 10.20
N LEU A 7 4.93 -51.80 10.21
CA LEU A 7 3.97 -52.40 11.15
C LEU A 7 3.68 -53.88 10.82
N ALA A 8 3.57 -54.26 9.54
CA ALA A 8 3.37 -55.65 9.13
C ALA A 8 4.57 -56.55 9.47
N LEU A 9 5.80 -56.04 9.39
CA LEU A 9 7.01 -56.76 9.79
C LEU A 9 7.12 -56.94 11.31
N ILE A 10 6.73 -55.94 12.10
CA ILE A 10 6.67 -56.05 13.57
C ILE A 10 5.56 -57.03 14.01
N PHE A 11 4.41 -57.06 13.31
CA PHE A 11 3.35 -58.04 13.57
C PHE A 11 3.71 -59.46 13.08
N ALA A 12 4.53 -59.61 12.04
CA ALA A 12 5.07 -60.91 11.62
C ALA A 12 6.10 -61.46 12.63
N ALA A 13 6.93 -60.59 13.22
CA ALA A 13 7.88 -60.97 14.28
C ALA A 13 7.19 -61.40 15.58
N ALA A 14 6.05 -60.79 15.94
CA ALA A 14 5.25 -61.22 17.09
C ALA A 14 4.58 -62.59 16.89
N ALA A 15 4.37 -63.04 15.64
CA ALA A 15 3.83 -64.35 15.31
C ALA A 15 4.88 -65.49 15.31
N LEU A 16 6.18 -65.15 15.35
CA LEU A 16 7.32 -66.09 15.30
C LEU A 16 8.03 -66.28 16.66
N ALA A 17 7.52 -65.68 17.73
CA ALA A 17 8.05 -65.78 19.10
C ALA A 17 8.01 -67.20 19.73
N GLY A 18 7.79 -68.26 18.94
CA GLY A 18 7.81 -69.67 19.35
C GLY A 18 9.10 -70.42 19.00
N THR A 19 10.01 -69.86 18.21
CA THR A 19 11.28 -70.50 17.84
C THR A 19 12.38 -69.45 17.90
N GLY A 20 13.42 -69.69 18.70
CA GLY A 20 14.45 -68.71 19.08
C GLY A 20 15.40 -68.26 17.96
N CYS A 21 14.88 -67.81 16.82
CA CYS A 21 15.62 -66.97 15.89
C CYS A 21 15.43 -65.51 16.30
N THR A 22 16.54 -64.81 16.51
CA THR A 22 16.51 -63.36 16.62
C THR A 22 16.15 -62.75 15.26
N VAL A 23 15.78 -61.47 15.23
CA VAL A 23 15.53 -60.74 13.96
C VAL A 23 16.79 -60.78 13.07
N ASP A 24 17.96 -60.81 13.69
CA ASP A 24 19.27 -60.87 13.03
C ASP A 24 19.46 -62.21 12.30
N ASP A 25 19.07 -63.34 12.92
CA ASP A 25 19.15 -64.67 12.29
C ASP A 25 18.25 -64.80 11.04
N TYR A 26 17.12 -64.09 10.99
CA TYR A 26 16.23 -64.09 9.82
C TYR A 26 16.78 -63.25 8.67
N ASN A 27 17.36 -62.08 8.99
CA ASN A 27 17.97 -61.21 7.99
C ASN A 27 19.19 -61.88 7.34
N ASP A 28 20.06 -62.50 8.14
CA ASP A 28 21.26 -63.21 7.67
C ASP A 28 20.94 -64.47 6.84
N ALA A 29 19.84 -65.16 7.14
CA ALA A 29 19.49 -66.42 6.47
C ALA A 29 18.66 -66.25 5.19
N TYR A 30 17.93 -65.13 5.03
CA TYR A 30 16.93 -64.98 3.97
C TYR A 30 16.97 -63.67 3.18
N LEU A 31 17.78 -62.69 3.59
CA LEU A 31 17.92 -61.40 2.93
C LEU A 31 19.39 -61.12 2.60
N ASP A 32 19.97 -61.94 1.72
CA ASP A 32 21.34 -61.75 1.21
C ASP A 32 21.55 -60.31 0.69
N GLY A 33 22.43 -59.55 1.35
CA GLY A 33 22.72 -58.15 1.03
C GLY A 33 21.89 -57.10 1.78
N PHE A 34 21.02 -57.49 2.72
CA PHE A 34 20.34 -56.57 3.63
C PHE A 34 21.25 -56.19 4.79
N ASP A 35 21.70 -54.94 4.80
CA ASP A 35 22.48 -54.36 5.90
C ASP A 35 21.52 -53.66 6.88
N SER A 36 21.36 -54.22 8.08
CA SER A 36 20.50 -53.66 9.13
C SER A 36 21.02 -52.32 9.68
N ASP A 37 22.29 -52.01 9.46
CA ASP A 37 22.92 -50.75 9.87
C ASP A 37 22.78 -49.67 8.79
N GLN A 38 22.27 -50.01 7.60
CA GLN A 38 22.03 -49.05 6.52
C GLN A 38 20.76 -48.23 6.81
N GLU A 39 20.97 -46.96 7.17
CA GLU A 39 19.87 -46.01 7.38
C GLU A 39 19.05 -45.85 6.09
N VAL A 40 17.75 -46.15 6.15
CA VAL A 40 16.85 -45.92 5.00
C VAL A 40 16.63 -44.42 4.85
N THR A 41 17.39 -43.78 3.95
CA THR A 41 17.27 -42.36 3.65
C THR A 41 16.23 -42.10 2.57
N ASP A 42 15.20 -41.34 2.90
CA ASP A 42 14.23 -40.77 1.95
C ASP A 42 14.59 -39.29 1.72
N ILE A 43 15.45 -39.06 0.73
CA ILE A 43 15.95 -37.73 0.33
C ILE A 43 15.03 -37.20 -0.77
N GLN A 44 14.34 -36.09 -0.49
CA GLN A 44 13.39 -35.50 -1.43
C GLN A 44 13.64 -34.01 -1.65
N THR A 45 13.17 -33.52 -2.80
CA THR A 45 12.97 -32.10 -3.07
C THR A 45 11.47 -31.84 -3.13
N VAL A 46 10.97 -30.96 -2.25
CA VAL A 46 9.54 -30.64 -2.12
C VAL A 46 9.35 -29.13 -2.29
N SER A 47 8.30 -28.72 -2.99
CA SER A 47 7.89 -27.31 -3.07
C SER A 47 6.69 -27.04 -2.17
N TYR A 48 6.68 -25.88 -1.52
CA TYR A 48 5.57 -25.44 -0.66
C TYR A 48 5.34 -23.94 -0.80
N THR A 49 4.10 -23.51 -1.04
CA THR A 49 3.75 -22.09 -1.11
C THR A 49 3.02 -21.69 0.17
N LEU A 50 3.52 -20.66 0.87
CA LEU A 50 2.87 -20.17 2.08
C LEU A 50 1.50 -19.58 1.78
N THR A 51 0.51 -19.92 2.60
CA THR A 51 -0.79 -19.27 2.67
C THR A 51 -0.79 -18.11 3.66
N ASP A 52 -1.81 -17.25 3.61
CA ASP A 52 -2.00 -16.17 4.60
C ASP A 52 -1.98 -16.67 6.06
N ALA A 53 -2.54 -17.85 6.32
CA ALA A 53 -2.57 -18.46 7.66
C ALA A 53 -1.18 -18.97 8.10
N ASP A 54 -0.31 -19.31 7.16
CA ASP A 54 1.03 -19.80 7.46
C ASP A 54 1.92 -18.68 8.01
N TYR A 55 1.79 -17.44 7.55
CA TYR A 55 2.53 -16.30 8.13
C TYR A 55 2.20 -16.10 9.62
N SER A 56 0.92 -16.23 9.99
CA SER A 56 0.51 -16.24 11.39
C SER A 56 1.10 -17.43 12.16
N SER A 57 1.23 -18.59 11.51
CA SER A 57 1.86 -19.78 12.09
C SER A 57 3.38 -19.60 12.28
N VAL A 58 4.06 -18.94 11.33
CA VAL A 58 5.47 -18.56 11.42
C VAL A 58 5.71 -17.61 12.59
N ALA A 59 4.92 -16.54 12.69
CA ALA A 59 5.02 -15.55 13.77
C ALA A 59 4.74 -16.16 15.15
N ASN A 60 3.86 -17.16 15.22
CA ASN A 60 3.50 -17.84 16.47
C ASN A 60 4.34 -19.06 16.83
N ASN A 61 5.24 -19.50 15.95
CA ASN A 61 6.09 -20.65 16.20
C ASN A 61 7.01 -20.40 17.41
N ALA A 62 7.03 -21.35 18.36
CA ALA A 62 7.77 -21.19 19.61
C ALA A 62 9.29 -21.04 19.42
N ALA A 63 9.88 -21.75 18.45
CA ALA A 63 11.29 -21.62 18.15
C ALA A 63 11.61 -20.26 17.48
N ASN A 64 10.72 -19.75 16.62
CA ASN A 64 10.88 -18.41 16.05
C ASN A 64 10.79 -17.32 17.11
N LYS A 65 9.84 -17.43 18.05
CA LYS A 65 9.73 -16.51 19.19
C LYS A 65 11.02 -16.48 20.01
N ALA A 66 11.59 -17.64 20.31
CA ALA A 66 12.87 -17.71 21.03
C ALA A 66 14.04 -17.08 20.24
N ILE A 67 14.07 -17.24 18.90
CA ILE A 67 15.06 -16.59 18.03
C ILE A 67 14.91 -15.06 18.10
N ALA A 68 13.69 -14.55 17.97
CA ALA A 68 13.40 -13.12 18.02
C ALA A 68 13.71 -12.51 19.40
N GLU A 69 13.31 -13.18 20.48
CA GLU A 69 13.58 -12.75 21.87
C GLU A 69 15.10 -12.64 22.13
N ALA A 70 15.90 -13.57 21.60
CA ALA A 70 17.35 -13.53 21.71
C ALA A 70 17.99 -12.37 20.92
N ALA A 71 17.34 -11.92 19.83
CA ALA A 71 17.79 -10.81 19.00
C ALA A 71 17.36 -9.43 19.53
N GLY A 72 16.33 -9.37 20.39
CA GLY A 72 15.89 -8.16 21.08
C GLY A 72 14.46 -7.72 20.73
N PRO A 73 13.96 -6.63 21.36
CA PRO A 73 12.57 -6.20 21.24
C PRO A 73 12.16 -5.85 19.80
N GLU A 74 13.05 -5.20 19.03
CA GLU A 74 12.80 -4.86 17.63
C GLU A 74 12.56 -6.11 16.76
N ALA A 75 13.29 -7.20 17.02
CA ALA A 75 13.10 -8.47 16.30
C ALA A 75 11.79 -9.17 16.69
N VAL A 76 11.35 -9.03 17.94
CA VAL A 76 10.05 -9.54 18.40
C VAL A 76 8.90 -8.81 17.70
N GLU A 77 8.98 -7.49 17.61
CA GLU A 77 8.02 -6.67 16.87
C GLU A 77 8.01 -7.02 15.37
N ALA A 78 9.21 -7.15 14.77
CA ALA A 78 9.34 -7.52 13.37
C ALA A 78 8.76 -8.91 13.07
N LEU A 79 9.00 -9.92 13.92
CA LEU A 79 8.41 -11.25 13.77
C LEU A 79 6.89 -11.23 13.90
N ALA A 80 6.35 -10.45 14.85
CA ALA A 80 4.90 -10.29 14.98
C ALA A 80 4.29 -9.66 13.72
N ALA A 81 4.96 -8.66 13.14
CA ALA A 81 4.55 -7.99 11.92
C ALA A 81 4.47 -8.95 10.71
N VAL A 82 5.28 -10.02 10.65
CA VAL A 82 5.17 -11.04 9.59
C VAL A 82 3.76 -11.65 9.56
N GLY A 83 3.18 -11.91 10.72
CA GLY A 83 1.84 -12.51 10.82
C GLY A 83 0.72 -11.58 10.35
N THR A 84 0.82 -10.29 10.66
CA THR A 84 -0.19 -9.28 10.31
C THR A 84 -0.05 -8.78 8.87
N ALA A 85 1.18 -8.54 8.42
CA ALA A 85 1.49 -8.08 7.06
C ALA A 85 1.44 -9.20 6.02
N LYS A 86 1.50 -10.46 6.47
CA LYS A 86 1.48 -11.67 5.61
C LYS A 86 2.63 -11.70 4.60
N CYS A 87 3.77 -11.17 5.01
CA CYS A 87 5.02 -11.16 4.26
C CYS A 87 6.21 -11.03 5.23
N PHE A 88 7.39 -11.47 4.81
CA PHE A 88 8.65 -11.24 5.52
C PHE A 88 9.20 -9.85 5.23
N SER A 89 10.09 -9.33 6.06
CA SER A 89 10.75 -8.03 5.87
C SER A 89 12.27 -8.15 6.06
N GLU A 90 13.01 -7.08 5.81
CA GLU A 90 14.45 -7.03 6.14
C GLU A 90 14.69 -7.21 7.64
N ALA A 91 13.82 -6.66 8.50
CA ALA A 91 13.89 -6.82 9.95
C ALA A 91 13.46 -8.21 10.44
N ALA A 92 12.67 -8.94 9.62
CA ALA A 92 12.31 -10.32 9.88
C ALA A 92 12.53 -11.22 8.64
N PRO A 93 13.79 -11.59 8.33
CA PRO A 93 14.10 -12.34 7.12
C PRO A 93 13.52 -13.74 7.12
N ALA A 94 13.02 -14.18 5.96
CA ALA A 94 12.53 -15.54 5.76
C ALA A 94 13.60 -16.60 6.08
N GLU A 95 14.85 -16.34 5.73
CA GLU A 95 16.01 -17.21 5.99
C GLU A 95 16.21 -17.51 7.48
N THR A 96 15.77 -16.59 8.35
CA THR A 96 15.88 -16.72 9.81
C THR A 96 14.72 -17.53 10.39
N TYR A 97 13.49 -17.29 9.93
CA TYR A 97 12.28 -17.80 10.58
C TYR A 97 11.59 -18.98 9.87
N LEU A 98 11.81 -19.17 8.58
CA LEU A 98 11.30 -20.35 7.88
C LEU A 98 11.98 -21.67 8.26
N PRO A 99 13.26 -21.75 8.67
CA PRO A 99 13.84 -23.01 9.13
C PRO A 99 13.03 -23.70 10.24
N ALA A 100 12.53 -22.95 11.22
CA ALA A 100 11.72 -23.51 12.30
C ALA A 100 10.33 -23.94 11.82
N PHE A 101 9.73 -23.19 10.89
CA PHE A 101 8.46 -23.54 10.26
C PHE A 101 8.57 -24.83 9.44
N VAL A 102 9.58 -24.93 8.57
CA VAL A 102 9.89 -26.14 7.80
C VAL A 102 10.18 -27.31 8.71
N SER A 103 10.94 -27.09 9.80
CA SER A 103 11.20 -28.14 10.78
C SER A 103 9.92 -28.68 11.41
N ALA A 104 8.99 -27.81 11.80
CA ALA A 104 7.71 -28.22 12.37
C ALA A 104 6.87 -29.07 11.38
N GLY A 105 6.91 -28.74 10.09
CA GLY A 105 6.13 -29.43 9.05
C GLY A 105 6.77 -30.71 8.48
N TYR A 106 8.09 -30.78 8.39
CA TYR A 106 8.79 -31.78 7.56
C TYR A 106 9.82 -32.63 8.31
N ASN A 107 10.24 -32.24 9.51
CA ASN A 107 11.37 -32.89 10.18
C ASN A 107 11.11 -34.36 10.55
N SER A 108 9.84 -34.75 10.72
CA SER A 108 9.44 -36.09 11.14
C SER A 108 9.49 -37.16 10.04
N TYR A 109 9.66 -36.78 8.77
CA TYR A 109 9.65 -37.74 7.65
C TYR A 109 10.66 -37.48 6.53
N LEU A 110 11.22 -36.27 6.40
CA LEU A 110 12.29 -36.02 5.43
C LEU A 110 13.67 -36.30 6.04
N SER A 111 14.52 -37.01 5.30
CA SER A 111 15.87 -37.39 5.72
C SER A 111 16.87 -36.24 5.51
N ASN A 112 18.04 -36.31 6.15
CA ASN A 112 19.16 -35.41 5.87
C ASN A 112 19.49 -35.44 4.36
N GLY A 113 19.85 -34.29 3.81
CA GLY A 113 20.02 -34.08 2.37
C GLY A 113 18.77 -33.58 1.64
N SER A 114 17.58 -33.71 2.24
CA SER A 114 16.33 -33.24 1.63
C SER A 114 16.28 -31.72 1.54
N THR A 115 15.57 -31.19 0.54
CA THR A 115 15.33 -29.77 0.31
C THR A 115 13.84 -29.48 0.30
N VAL A 116 13.41 -28.41 0.97
CA VAL A 116 12.07 -27.84 0.84
C VAL A 116 12.22 -26.43 0.25
N THR A 117 11.75 -26.23 -0.97
CA THR A 117 11.67 -24.91 -1.59
C THR A 117 10.37 -24.25 -1.17
N VAL A 118 10.48 -23.21 -0.34
CA VAL A 118 9.32 -22.45 0.14
C VAL A 118 9.14 -21.22 -0.73
N THR A 119 7.98 -21.08 -1.35
CA THR A 119 7.54 -19.84 -2.01
C THR A 119 6.88 -18.94 -0.97
N TYR A 120 7.40 -17.74 -0.76
CA TYR A 120 6.96 -16.79 0.27
C TYR A 120 6.92 -15.36 -0.28
N ARG A 121 6.24 -14.47 0.45
CA ARG A 121 6.13 -13.04 0.15
C ARG A 121 7.15 -12.27 0.98
N LYS A 122 7.86 -11.34 0.36
CA LYS A 122 8.75 -10.38 1.01
C LYS A 122 8.23 -8.97 0.75
N ALA A 123 8.06 -8.17 1.80
CA ALA A 123 7.69 -6.77 1.70
C ALA A 123 8.68 -6.03 0.79
N THR A 124 8.17 -5.26 -0.16
CA THR A 124 9.02 -4.37 -0.96
C THR A 124 9.38 -3.13 -0.14
N ALA A 125 10.42 -2.39 -0.51
CA ALA A 125 10.75 -1.10 0.14
C ALA A 125 9.56 -0.11 0.09
N GLN A 126 8.74 -0.21 -0.96
CA GLN A 126 7.53 0.59 -1.16
C GLN A 126 6.41 0.25 -0.18
N ALA A 127 6.45 -0.94 0.43
CA ALA A 127 5.50 -1.35 1.46
C ALA A 127 5.62 -0.51 2.73
N GLU A 128 6.80 0.01 3.05
CA GLU A 128 7.03 0.78 4.27
C GLU A 128 6.21 2.09 4.29
N GLU A 129 6.08 2.75 3.14
CA GLU A 129 5.27 3.97 2.99
C GLU A 129 3.77 3.65 3.15
N ILE A 130 3.31 2.57 2.54
CA ILE A 130 1.93 2.08 2.66
C ILE A 130 1.59 1.65 4.10
N VAL A 131 2.54 1.02 4.80
CA VAL A 131 2.38 0.65 6.22
C VAL A 131 2.26 1.90 7.10
N LYS A 132 3.11 2.91 6.90
CA LYS A 132 3.03 4.18 7.64
C LYS A 132 1.71 4.89 7.40
N LEU A 133 1.23 4.93 6.15
CA LEU A 133 -0.03 5.55 5.79
C LEU A 133 -1.25 4.78 6.34
N THR A 134 -1.18 3.45 6.34
CA THR A 134 -2.21 2.58 6.95
C THR A 134 -2.26 2.73 8.48
N ALA A 135 -1.11 2.91 9.12
CA ALA A 135 -1.00 3.13 10.57
C ALA A 135 -1.17 4.60 10.98
N ALA A 136 -1.41 5.51 10.04
CA ALA A 136 -1.47 6.94 10.32
C ALA A 136 -2.64 7.27 11.26
N GLU A 137 -2.30 7.85 12.41
CA GLU A 137 -3.30 8.35 13.35
C GLU A 137 -4.00 9.60 12.80
N THR A 138 -5.28 9.74 13.12
CA THR A 138 -6.08 10.89 12.70
C THR A 138 -5.89 12.08 13.63
N TYR A 139 -5.52 13.23 13.08
CA TYR A 139 -5.59 14.54 13.74
C TYR A 139 -6.85 15.28 13.28
N THR A 140 -7.72 15.69 14.20
CA THR A 140 -8.94 16.45 13.87
C THR A 140 -8.69 17.95 14.06
N VAL A 141 -8.90 18.74 13.01
CA VAL A 141 -8.81 20.21 13.08
C VAL A 141 -9.91 20.76 13.99
N THR A 142 -9.51 21.51 15.01
CA THR A 142 -10.41 22.03 16.05
C THR A 142 -10.98 23.40 15.70
N GLY A 143 -12.03 23.83 16.43
CA GLY A 143 -12.57 25.19 16.35
C GLY A 143 -11.51 26.28 16.59
N GLU A 144 -10.54 26.04 17.48
CA GLU A 144 -9.44 26.98 17.74
C GLU A 144 -8.48 27.09 16.54
N ASN A 145 -8.22 25.97 15.85
CA ASN A 145 -7.44 25.99 14.62
C ASN A 145 -8.13 26.83 13.55
N TYR A 146 -9.43 26.63 13.31
CA TYR A 146 -10.20 27.43 12.36
C TYR A 146 -10.25 28.92 12.74
N LYS A 147 -10.45 29.24 14.02
CA LYS A 147 -10.36 30.62 14.52
C LYS A 147 -9.00 31.25 14.22
N SER A 148 -7.91 30.48 14.28
CA SER A 148 -6.57 30.99 13.92
C SER A 148 -6.38 31.26 12.42
N VAL A 149 -7.22 30.67 11.55
CA VAL A 149 -7.24 30.88 10.10
C VAL A 149 -8.11 32.09 9.74
N TRP A 150 -9.27 32.21 10.39
CA TRP A 150 -10.32 33.16 10.04
C TRP A 150 -10.39 34.40 10.94
N GLY A 151 -9.70 34.41 12.08
CA GLY A 151 -9.76 35.48 13.06
C GLY A 151 -11.16 35.60 13.65
N GLU A 152 -11.79 36.78 13.47
CA GLU A 152 -13.14 37.06 13.96
C GLU A 152 -14.24 36.61 12.97
N THR A 153 -13.89 36.16 11.76
CA THR A 153 -14.87 35.61 10.82
C THR A 153 -15.35 34.24 11.33
N PRO A 154 -16.67 34.05 11.55
CA PRO A 154 -17.21 32.82 12.15
C PRO A 154 -17.27 31.68 11.12
N ALA A 155 -16.14 31.05 10.85
CA ALA A 155 -16.02 29.94 9.89
C ALA A 155 -15.21 28.78 10.49
N ASN A 156 -15.78 27.57 10.42
CA ASN A 156 -15.17 26.33 10.93
C ASN A 156 -14.83 25.36 9.79
N TYR A 157 -14.35 25.89 8.67
CA TYR A 157 -14.00 25.13 7.46
C TYR A 157 -12.89 25.83 6.66
N PHE A 158 -12.17 25.07 5.84
CA PHE A 158 -11.24 25.59 4.84
C PHE A 158 -11.95 25.82 3.50
N THR A 159 -11.33 26.64 2.64
CA THR A 159 -11.85 27.05 1.34
C THR A 159 -10.73 27.12 0.30
N PRO A 160 -11.01 27.27 -1.00
CA PRO A 160 -9.97 27.44 -2.00
C PRO A 160 -9.01 28.61 -1.73
N SER A 161 -9.48 29.74 -1.15
CA SER A 161 -8.58 30.87 -0.83
C SER A 161 -7.77 30.66 0.44
N LYS A 162 -8.25 29.81 1.37
CA LYS A 162 -7.56 29.43 2.59
C LYS A 162 -7.54 27.90 2.70
N PRO A 163 -6.71 27.19 1.91
CA PRO A 163 -6.64 25.74 1.94
C PRO A 163 -5.88 25.25 3.17
N LEU A 164 -6.15 24.02 3.62
CA LEU A 164 -5.47 23.38 4.75
C LEU A 164 -3.94 23.37 4.59
N GLU A 165 -3.44 23.21 3.37
CA GLU A 165 -2.00 23.18 3.04
C GLU A 165 -1.23 24.40 3.56
N GLY A 166 -1.87 25.58 3.60
CA GLY A 166 -1.25 26.79 4.13
C GLY A 166 -1.14 26.84 5.65
N TYR A 167 -1.72 25.88 6.38
CA TYR A 167 -1.85 25.92 7.84
C TYR A 167 -1.55 24.60 8.55
N ALA A 168 -1.51 23.47 7.83
CA ALA A 168 -1.35 22.14 8.41
C ALA A 168 -0.08 22.01 9.26
N ASP A 169 1.06 22.51 8.78
CA ASP A 169 2.33 22.50 9.52
C ASP A 169 2.21 23.17 10.89
N LYS A 170 1.62 24.37 10.94
CA LYS A 170 1.40 25.09 12.19
C LYS A 170 0.60 24.25 13.20
N PHE A 171 -0.43 23.54 12.74
CA PHE A 171 -1.30 22.77 13.62
C PHE A 171 -0.65 21.47 14.08
N LEU A 172 -0.02 20.76 13.15
CA LEU A 172 0.62 19.48 13.44
C LEU A 172 1.90 19.67 14.26
N SER A 173 2.73 20.67 13.97
CA SER A 173 3.91 21.01 14.78
C SER A 173 3.55 21.45 16.21
N ALA A 174 2.40 22.10 16.40
CA ALA A 174 1.90 22.43 17.73
C ALA A 174 1.37 21.19 18.49
N ALA A 175 0.71 20.27 17.79
CA ALA A 175 0.16 19.05 18.40
C ALA A 175 1.21 17.96 18.63
N TYR A 176 2.24 17.91 17.79
CA TYR A 176 3.27 16.88 17.75
C TYR A 176 4.68 17.50 17.67
N PRO A 177 5.13 18.21 18.72
CA PRO A 177 6.42 18.92 18.71
C PRO A 177 7.64 17.99 18.63
N ASP A 178 7.49 16.74 19.06
CA ASP A 178 8.56 15.73 19.11
C ASP A 178 8.43 14.65 18.00
N ALA A 179 7.75 14.99 16.89
CA ALA A 179 7.56 14.04 15.79
C ALA A 179 8.91 13.62 15.17
N ALA A 180 9.07 12.32 14.92
CA ALA A 180 10.23 11.80 14.19
C ALA A 180 10.04 11.99 12.67
N GLU A 181 11.14 12.16 11.95
CA GLU A 181 11.12 12.21 10.47
C GLU A 181 10.43 10.98 9.88
N GLY A 182 9.58 11.20 8.89
CA GLY A 182 8.77 10.15 8.26
C GLY A 182 7.49 9.77 9.02
N THR A 183 7.14 10.46 10.11
CA THR A 183 5.84 10.29 10.78
C THR A 183 4.72 10.78 9.85
N VAL A 184 3.67 9.97 9.68
CA VAL A 184 2.50 10.30 8.86
C VAL A 184 1.27 10.53 9.75
N LYS A 185 0.47 11.55 9.44
CA LYS A 185 -0.84 11.82 10.08
C LYS A 185 -1.92 12.03 9.03
N LEU A 186 -3.12 11.52 9.33
CA LEU A 186 -4.32 11.80 8.54
C LEU A 186 -5.07 12.98 9.16
N VAL A 187 -5.17 14.11 8.47
CA VAL A 187 -5.82 15.32 8.98
C VAL A 187 -7.29 15.32 8.56
N SER A 188 -8.21 15.20 9.52
CA SER A 188 -9.65 15.42 9.32
C SER A 188 -9.99 16.90 9.46
N TYR A 189 -10.69 17.46 8.47
CA TYR A 189 -11.06 18.87 8.42
C TYR A 189 -12.36 19.09 7.65
N ASN A 190 -13.04 20.19 7.97
CA ASN A 190 -14.21 20.66 7.26
C ASN A 190 -13.80 21.52 6.07
N TYR A 191 -14.46 21.34 4.92
CA TYR A 191 -14.18 22.06 3.70
C TYR A 191 -15.46 22.56 3.00
N SER A 192 -15.40 23.76 2.43
CA SER A 192 -16.45 24.35 1.62
C SER A 192 -15.87 24.88 0.31
N ASP A 193 -16.57 24.65 -0.81
CA ASP A 193 -16.25 25.27 -2.11
C ASP A 193 -16.59 26.77 -2.16
N SER A 194 -17.19 27.31 -1.09
CA SER A 194 -17.58 28.72 -0.97
C SER A 194 -16.90 29.38 0.23
N GLU A 195 -16.47 30.63 0.02
CA GLU A 195 -15.88 31.47 1.07
C GLU A 195 -16.89 31.85 2.15
N PRO A 196 -16.47 32.02 3.42
CA PRO A 196 -17.34 32.55 4.44
C PRO A 196 -17.71 33.99 4.12
N SER A 197 -18.97 34.35 4.37
CA SER A 197 -19.45 35.72 4.18
C SER A 197 -18.76 36.65 5.17
N THR A 198 -17.79 37.45 4.71
CA THR A 198 -17.11 38.48 5.51
C THR A 198 -17.92 39.77 5.47
N GLY A 199 -18.80 39.96 6.46
CA GLY A 199 -19.63 41.15 6.57
C GLY A 199 -18.82 42.45 6.63
N GLY A 200 -18.91 43.27 5.57
CA GLY A 200 -18.87 44.72 5.71
C GLY A 200 -20.26 45.22 6.12
N GLU A 201 -20.37 46.41 6.72
CA GLU A 201 -21.61 47.08 7.16
C GLU A 201 -22.62 47.30 6.01
N SER A 202 -23.18 46.22 5.52
CA SER A 202 -24.24 46.14 4.55
C SER A 202 -25.12 45.01 5.06
N ALA A 203 -26.32 45.36 5.52
CA ALA A 203 -27.33 44.37 5.93
C ALA A 203 -27.38 43.23 4.91
N ALA A 204 -27.43 41.99 5.40
CA ALA A 204 -27.37 40.78 4.57
C ALA A 204 -28.40 40.88 3.43
N THR A 205 -28.08 40.48 2.20
CA THR A 205 -29.05 40.61 1.09
C THR A 205 -30.07 39.46 1.04
N SER A 206 -29.91 38.49 1.93
CA SER A 206 -30.74 37.31 2.10
C SER A 206 -30.63 36.78 3.54
N ILE A 207 -31.58 35.97 3.97
CA ILE A 207 -31.51 35.17 5.21
C ILE A 207 -31.45 33.69 4.80
N ASP A 208 -30.58 32.91 5.43
CA ASP A 208 -30.56 31.44 5.35
C ASP A 208 -30.11 30.87 6.71
N GLU A 209 -31.07 30.61 7.58
CA GLU A 209 -30.85 30.22 8.97
C GLU A 209 -31.36 28.80 9.22
N SER A 210 -30.43 27.89 9.52
CA SER A 210 -30.66 26.47 9.83
C SER A 210 -30.37 26.11 11.29
N PHE A 211 -29.97 27.10 12.10
CA PHE A 211 -29.58 26.95 13.50
C PHE A 211 -28.44 25.94 13.74
N ALA A 212 -27.72 25.52 12.70
CA ALA A 212 -26.60 24.57 12.79
C ALA A 212 -25.46 25.07 13.69
N GLY A 213 -25.23 26.39 13.71
CA GLY A 213 -24.29 27.06 14.61
C GLY A 213 -24.82 27.31 16.03
N GLY A 214 -26.07 26.91 16.32
CA GLY A 214 -26.80 27.25 17.54
C GLY A 214 -27.67 28.50 17.38
N LEU A 215 -28.25 28.96 18.50
CA LEU A 215 -28.90 30.27 18.55
C LEU A 215 -27.81 31.34 18.76
N ASN A 216 -27.68 32.27 17.81
CA ASN A 216 -26.59 33.26 17.78
C ASN A 216 -26.86 34.43 18.74
N ALA A 217 -25.80 35.11 19.20
CA ALA A 217 -25.92 36.35 20.00
C ALA A 217 -26.52 37.54 19.23
N GLY A 218 -26.52 37.50 17.88
CA GLY A 218 -27.18 38.48 17.00
C GLY A 218 -28.67 38.22 16.78
N GLN A 219 -29.18 37.05 17.17
CA GLN A 219 -30.62 36.77 17.25
C GLN A 219 -31.09 37.22 18.63
N ILE A 220 -31.85 38.31 18.70
CA ILE A 220 -32.39 38.73 20.00
C ILE A 220 -33.50 37.76 20.39
N VAL A 221 -33.18 36.92 21.36
CA VAL A 221 -34.15 36.13 22.08
C VAL A 221 -34.57 36.92 23.31
N LYS A 222 -35.79 37.47 23.30
CA LYS A 222 -36.36 38.16 24.47
C LYS A 222 -37.51 37.34 25.04
N GLY A 223 -37.46 37.13 26.35
CA GLY A 223 -38.54 36.63 27.18
C GLY A 223 -38.36 37.08 28.63
N GLU A 224 -39.42 37.09 29.43
CA GLU A 224 -39.27 37.28 30.88
C GLU A 224 -38.35 36.17 31.44
N SER A 225 -37.65 36.48 32.53
CA SER A 225 -36.40 35.84 33.00
C SER A 225 -36.40 34.32 33.26
N SER A 226 -37.46 33.59 32.91
CA SER A 226 -37.54 32.13 33.02
C SER A 226 -37.89 31.39 31.72
N SER A 227 -38.29 32.06 30.63
CA SER A 227 -38.72 31.40 29.38
C SER A 227 -38.17 32.13 28.15
N THR A 228 -37.59 31.39 27.21
CA THR A 228 -36.95 31.96 26.00
C THR A 228 -36.98 30.94 24.85
N TRP A 229 -36.66 31.34 23.62
CA TRP A 229 -36.42 30.36 22.54
C TRP A 229 -35.14 29.57 22.83
N THR A 230 -35.19 28.26 22.62
CA THR A 230 -34.10 27.33 22.91
C THR A 230 -33.71 26.54 21.67
N LEU A 231 -32.48 26.03 21.63
CA LEU A 231 -32.05 25.11 20.58
C LEU A 231 -32.58 23.70 20.86
N ASP A 232 -33.20 23.07 19.88
CA ASP A 232 -33.60 21.66 19.90
C ASP A 232 -32.71 20.89 18.92
N SER A 233 -31.90 19.97 19.44
CA SER A 233 -30.94 19.18 18.67
C SER A 233 -31.34 17.71 18.64
N TYR A 234 -31.50 17.14 17.45
CA TYR A 234 -31.82 15.71 17.26
C TYR A 234 -31.10 15.16 16.02
N ASN A 235 -30.34 14.07 16.18
CA ASN A 235 -29.52 13.46 15.11
C ASN A 235 -28.63 14.46 14.34
N GLY A 236 -28.08 15.45 15.04
CA GLY A 236 -27.21 16.47 14.43
C GLY A 236 -27.94 17.58 13.67
N VAL A 237 -29.28 17.58 13.63
CA VAL A 237 -30.09 18.67 13.08
C VAL A 237 -30.58 19.55 14.22
N ASN A 238 -30.39 20.86 14.08
CA ASN A 238 -30.75 21.88 15.08
C ASN A 238 -31.97 22.67 14.62
N SER A 239 -32.81 23.11 15.55
CA SER A 239 -33.94 24.01 15.26
C SER A 239 -34.23 24.94 16.43
N ALA A 240 -34.86 26.08 16.17
CA ALA A 240 -35.30 26.99 17.22
C ALA A 240 -36.65 26.54 17.78
N LYS A 241 -36.74 26.37 19.10
CA LYS A 241 -37.91 25.81 19.80
C LYS A 241 -38.44 26.74 20.87
N VAL A 242 -39.76 26.82 20.96
CA VAL A 242 -40.47 27.60 21.99
C VAL A 242 -41.73 26.89 22.50
N SER A 243 -42.03 27.07 23.80
CA SER A 243 -43.28 26.64 24.43
C SER A 243 -43.52 27.38 25.75
N ALA A 244 -44.78 27.66 26.09
CA ALA A 244 -45.20 28.12 27.41
C ALA A 244 -45.49 26.97 28.41
N PHE A 245 -45.17 25.71 28.06
CA PHE A 245 -45.40 24.58 28.95
C PHE A 245 -44.65 24.75 30.28
N LYS A 246 -45.38 24.64 31.40
CA LYS A 246 -44.89 24.85 32.79
C LYS A 246 -44.41 26.26 33.12
N THR A 247 -44.74 27.26 32.30
CA THR A 247 -44.48 28.67 32.63
C THR A 247 -45.53 29.21 33.60
N GLU A 248 -45.12 30.16 34.45
CA GLU A 248 -46.03 30.92 35.30
C GLU A 248 -46.45 32.21 34.57
N GLY A 249 -47.76 32.39 34.35
CA GLY A 249 -48.30 33.58 33.70
C GLY A 249 -48.17 33.61 32.17
N ALA A 250 -48.57 34.74 31.59
CA ALA A 250 -48.53 34.97 30.15
C ALA A 250 -47.07 35.16 29.67
N GLN A 251 -46.78 34.63 28.49
CA GLN A 251 -45.47 34.68 27.84
C GLN A 251 -45.58 35.44 26.52
N ASP A 252 -44.60 36.31 26.26
CA ASP A 252 -44.44 37.05 25.00
C ASP A 252 -42.97 36.96 24.58
N LEU A 253 -42.67 35.99 23.71
CA LEU A 253 -41.30 35.55 23.40
C LEU A 253 -40.95 35.82 21.95
N TRP A 254 -39.79 36.41 21.70
CA TRP A 254 -39.39 36.86 20.38
C TRP A 254 -38.11 36.16 19.91
N LEU A 255 -38.10 35.71 18.65
CA LEU A 255 -36.90 35.32 17.91
C LEU A 255 -36.82 36.23 16.69
N ILE A 256 -35.80 37.09 16.63
CA ILE A 256 -35.68 38.13 15.59
C ILE A 256 -34.40 37.89 14.79
N SER A 257 -34.51 37.94 13.46
CA SER A 257 -33.38 37.79 12.54
C SER A 257 -32.38 38.94 12.66
N GLU A 258 -31.24 38.81 12.00
CA GLU A 258 -30.41 39.98 11.66
C GLU A 258 -31.10 40.87 10.61
N LYS A 259 -30.55 42.07 10.40
CA LYS A 259 -31.06 43.02 9.40
C LYS A 259 -30.77 42.53 7.99
N VAL A 260 -31.80 42.49 7.13
CA VAL A 260 -31.71 42.05 5.73
C VAL A 260 -32.08 43.18 4.74
N ASN A 261 -31.25 43.45 3.73
CA ASN A 261 -31.49 44.43 2.68
C ASN A 261 -31.96 43.77 1.38
N LEU A 262 -33.22 44.00 1.00
CA LEU A 262 -33.84 43.37 -0.17
C LEU A 262 -33.78 44.23 -1.44
N SER A 263 -33.08 45.37 -1.42
CA SER A 263 -33.05 46.32 -2.55
C SER A 263 -32.53 45.72 -3.86
N ALA A 264 -31.56 44.82 -3.78
CA ALA A 264 -31.00 44.10 -4.93
C ALA A 264 -31.81 42.86 -5.34
N SER A 265 -32.81 42.44 -4.57
CA SER A 265 -33.61 41.25 -4.85
C SER A 265 -34.69 41.52 -5.90
N GLU A 266 -34.76 40.73 -6.97
CA GLU A 266 -35.80 40.89 -8.01
C GLU A 266 -37.21 40.60 -7.48
N GLN A 267 -37.40 39.43 -6.86
CA GLN A 267 -38.67 38.91 -6.30
C GLN A 267 -38.39 38.21 -4.96
N PRO A 268 -38.08 38.96 -3.88
CA PRO A 268 -37.73 38.37 -2.59
C PRO A 268 -38.95 37.65 -1.98
N GLN A 269 -38.73 36.45 -1.43
CA GLN A 269 -39.73 35.63 -0.75
C GLN A 269 -39.22 35.19 0.62
N LEU A 270 -40.10 35.11 1.62
CA LEU A 270 -39.84 34.51 2.93
C LEU A 270 -40.49 33.12 3.01
N ALA A 271 -39.72 32.10 3.41
CA ALA A 271 -40.20 30.75 3.67
C ALA A 271 -39.44 30.13 4.84
N PHE A 272 -40.04 29.14 5.51
CA PHE A 272 -39.41 28.38 6.59
C PHE A 272 -40.13 27.05 6.80
N ASP A 273 -39.47 26.12 7.46
CA ASP A 273 -40.07 24.88 7.93
C ASP A 273 -40.52 25.01 9.38
N VAL A 274 -41.64 24.37 9.69
CA VAL A 274 -42.22 24.37 11.02
C VAL A 274 -42.61 22.94 11.43
N LYS A 275 -42.44 22.66 12.71
CA LYS A 275 -42.98 21.48 13.37
C LYS A 275 -43.78 21.93 14.58
N ILE A 276 -45.04 21.53 14.63
CA ILE A 276 -45.96 21.85 15.71
C ILE A 276 -46.16 20.59 16.56
N SER A 277 -45.97 20.71 17.87
CA SER A 277 -46.21 19.64 18.84
C SER A 277 -47.11 20.12 19.97
N TYR A 278 -47.91 19.21 20.54
CA TYR A 278 -48.82 19.52 21.65
C TYR A 278 -49.72 20.74 21.37
N TRP A 279 -50.36 20.79 20.20
CA TRP A 279 -51.17 21.93 19.79
C TRP A 279 -52.38 22.14 20.71
N THR A 280 -52.43 23.30 21.35
CA THR A 280 -53.51 23.72 22.26
C THR A 280 -54.10 25.08 21.89
N HIS A 281 -53.35 25.89 21.14
CA HIS A 281 -53.73 27.23 20.68
C HIS A 281 -52.84 27.70 19.54
N ASP A 282 -53.30 28.70 18.80
CA ASP A 282 -52.47 29.41 17.82
C ASP A 282 -51.69 30.50 18.55
N GLY A 283 -50.38 30.28 18.65
CA GLY A 283 -49.49 31.09 19.47
C GLY A 283 -48.34 31.74 18.72
N LEU A 284 -48.11 31.42 17.44
CA LEU A 284 -46.97 31.90 16.67
C LEU A 284 -47.42 32.95 15.64
N GLN A 285 -46.76 34.10 15.65
CA GLN A 285 -46.87 35.14 14.62
C GLN A 285 -45.56 35.30 13.87
N VAL A 286 -45.65 35.59 12.57
CA VAL A 286 -44.51 35.96 11.72
C VAL A 286 -44.66 37.44 11.39
N LEU A 287 -43.67 38.24 11.77
CA LEU A 287 -43.74 39.70 11.70
C LEU A 287 -42.53 40.25 10.92
N VAL A 288 -42.70 41.43 10.32
CA VAL A 288 -41.61 42.18 9.67
C VAL A 288 -41.57 43.64 10.13
N SER A 289 -40.38 44.19 10.36
CA SER A 289 -40.17 45.59 10.74
C SER A 289 -39.06 46.23 9.91
N THR A 290 -39.25 47.48 9.51
CA THR A 290 -38.24 48.33 8.83
C THR A 290 -37.52 49.28 9.81
N ASP A 291 -38.06 49.45 11.03
CA ASP A 291 -37.63 50.45 12.02
C ASP A 291 -37.10 49.84 13.32
N TYR A 292 -37.05 48.50 13.44
CA TYR A 292 -36.49 47.84 14.60
C TYR A 292 -35.02 48.23 14.84
N ASN A 293 -34.73 48.69 16.05
CA ASN A 293 -33.42 49.22 16.44
C ASN A 293 -32.40 48.14 16.84
N GLY A 294 -32.79 46.86 16.79
CA GLY A 294 -31.93 45.76 17.22
C GLY A 294 -31.80 45.65 18.74
N VAL A 295 -32.74 46.18 19.52
CA VAL A 295 -32.71 46.09 21.00
C VAL A 295 -34.09 45.83 21.60
N THR A 296 -35.09 46.68 21.32
CA THR A 296 -36.40 46.67 22.02
C THR A 296 -37.55 46.41 21.03
N PRO A 297 -38.06 45.16 20.91
CA PRO A 297 -39.07 44.83 19.91
C PRO A 297 -40.36 45.63 20.08
N GLU A 298 -40.71 46.00 21.32
CA GLU A 298 -41.94 46.72 21.65
C GLU A 298 -41.92 48.20 21.22
N GLU A 299 -40.76 48.75 20.91
CA GLU A 299 -40.59 50.14 20.45
C GLU A 299 -40.64 50.27 18.92
N ALA A 300 -40.68 49.15 18.19
CA ALA A 300 -40.68 49.09 16.74
C ALA A 300 -42.08 48.87 16.15
N THR A 301 -42.25 49.21 14.88
CA THR A 301 -43.47 48.96 14.12
C THR A 301 -43.37 47.60 13.43
N TRP A 302 -44.29 46.69 13.75
CA TRP A 302 -44.33 45.34 13.16
C TRP A 302 -45.54 45.16 12.26
N THR A 303 -45.31 44.74 11.01
CA THR A 303 -46.35 44.30 10.08
C THR A 303 -46.53 42.79 10.21
N ASP A 304 -47.78 42.34 10.35
CA ASP A 304 -48.12 40.93 10.52
C ASP A 304 -48.18 40.20 9.15
N LEU A 305 -47.27 39.23 8.97
CA LEU A 305 -47.16 38.37 7.79
C LEU A 305 -47.73 36.96 8.04
N THR A 306 -48.29 36.68 9.21
CA THR A 306 -48.75 35.35 9.62
C THR A 306 -49.72 34.73 8.60
N HIS A 307 -50.55 35.55 7.96
CA HIS A 307 -51.50 35.11 6.93
C HIS A 307 -50.86 34.47 5.68
N CYS A 308 -49.56 34.69 5.44
CA CYS A 308 -48.81 34.03 4.37
C CYS A 308 -48.48 32.56 4.67
N PHE A 309 -48.64 32.12 5.92
CA PHE A 309 -48.19 30.82 6.40
C PHE A 309 -49.36 30.00 6.96
N ALA A 310 -49.28 28.69 6.80
CA ALA A 310 -50.19 27.73 7.37
C ALA A 310 -49.58 27.09 8.61
N PHE A 311 -50.29 27.17 9.74
CA PHE A 311 -49.95 26.46 10.97
C PHE A 311 -50.98 25.37 11.21
N ASP A 312 -50.72 24.18 10.67
CA ASP A 312 -51.60 23.03 10.82
C ASP A 312 -51.18 22.22 12.05
N GLY A 313 -51.81 22.51 13.19
CA GLY A 313 -51.57 21.75 14.41
C GLY A 313 -52.14 20.32 14.43
N SER A 314 -52.85 19.89 13.38
CA SER A 314 -53.27 18.49 13.22
C SER A 314 -52.12 17.57 12.76
N THR A 315 -51.02 18.14 12.29
CA THR A 315 -49.81 17.43 11.83
C THR A 315 -48.78 17.18 12.94
N ALA A 316 -49.26 16.89 14.15
CA ALA A 316 -48.43 16.84 15.37
C ALA A 316 -47.11 16.06 15.18
N GLY A 317 -45.99 16.74 15.43
CA GLY A 317 -44.65 16.16 15.43
C GLY A 317 -44.01 15.97 14.06
N LYS A 318 -44.63 16.41 12.96
CA LYS A 318 -44.05 16.34 11.60
C LYS A 318 -43.54 17.71 11.13
N TRP A 319 -42.43 17.69 10.40
CA TRP A 319 -41.91 18.86 9.69
C TRP A 319 -42.68 19.11 8.40
N TYR A 320 -42.98 20.37 8.12
CA TYR A 320 -43.52 20.82 6.84
C TYR A 320 -43.15 22.28 6.60
N THR A 321 -43.13 22.69 5.33
CA THR A 321 -42.93 24.09 4.96
C THR A 321 -44.17 24.90 5.30
N ALA A 322 -44.01 25.95 6.10
CA ALA A 322 -45.12 26.76 6.60
C ALA A 322 -45.83 27.53 5.47
N GLY A 323 -45.10 27.93 4.43
CA GLY A 323 -45.65 28.70 3.32
C GLY A 323 -44.61 29.61 2.70
N ILE A 324 -45.05 30.46 1.77
CA ILE A 324 -44.21 31.44 1.06
C ILE A 324 -44.90 32.80 1.14
N CYS A 325 -44.18 33.82 1.59
CA CYS A 325 -44.66 35.19 1.65
C CYS A 325 -43.86 36.07 0.68
N ASP A 326 -44.55 36.88 -0.13
CA ASP A 326 -43.90 37.86 -0.99
C ASP A 326 -43.36 39.03 -0.15
N MET A 327 -42.06 39.29 -0.30
CA MET A 327 -41.36 40.35 0.44
C MET A 327 -41.07 41.57 -0.45
N SER A 328 -41.62 41.62 -1.67
CA SER A 328 -41.34 42.67 -2.65
C SER A 328 -41.69 44.08 -2.16
N ALA A 329 -42.64 44.22 -1.24
CA ALA A 329 -42.99 45.49 -0.60
C ALA A 329 -41.87 46.08 0.28
N TYR A 330 -40.89 45.26 0.71
CA TYR A 330 -39.84 45.63 1.65
C TYR A 330 -38.47 45.82 0.99
N LYS A 331 -38.45 46.09 -0.33
CA LYS A 331 -37.22 46.31 -1.09
C LYS A 331 -36.58 47.67 -0.87
N SER A 332 -37.36 48.67 -0.45
CA SER A 332 -36.87 50.04 -0.26
C SER A 332 -36.02 50.20 0.99
N ASP A 333 -36.22 49.33 1.99
CA ASP A 333 -35.65 49.47 3.32
C ASP A 333 -35.08 48.12 3.78
N ALA A 334 -34.04 48.15 4.60
CA ALA A 334 -33.54 46.95 5.23
C ALA A 334 -34.46 46.55 6.41
N VAL A 335 -34.85 45.28 6.47
CA VAL A 335 -35.89 44.76 7.38
C VAL A 335 -35.38 43.72 8.36
N TYR A 336 -36.19 43.44 9.37
CA TYR A 336 -36.03 42.33 10.32
C TYR A 336 -37.26 41.43 10.26
N ILE A 337 -37.06 40.12 10.38
CA ILE A 337 -38.12 39.12 10.47
C ILE A 337 -38.19 38.62 11.91
N ALA A 338 -39.38 38.57 12.50
CA ALA A 338 -39.59 38.06 13.85
C ALA A 338 -40.59 36.92 13.89
N PHE A 339 -40.25 35.91 14.69
CA PHE A 339 -41.15 34.87 15.15
C PHE A 339 -41.54 35.21 16.59
N ARG A 340 -42.77 35.71 16.77
CA ARG A 340 -43.31 36.09 18.08
C ARG A 340 -44.22 34.97 18.59
N TYR A 341 -43.92 34.45 19.76
CA TYR A 341 -44.72 33.45 20.44
C TYR A 341 -45.47 34.04 21.63
N GLN A 342 -46.79 33.82 21.67
CA GLN A 342 -47.65 34.20 22.77
C GLN A 342 -48.31 32.96 23.36
N GLY A 343 -48.08 32.71 24.67
CA GLY A 343 -48.60 31.54 25.37
C GLY A 343 -48.88 31.83 26.84
N ASN A 344 -49.49 30.87 27.54
CA ASN A 344 -49.75 30.96 28.97
C ASN A 344 -49.93 29.56 29.54
N GLY A 345 -49.01 29.12 30.41
CA GLY A 345 -49.06 27.81 31.04
C GLY A 345 -50.32 27.59 31.89
N ALA A 346 -50.77 28.61 32.63
CA ALA A 346 -51.96 28.53 33.49
C ALA A 346 -53.27 28.41 32.70
N GLU A 347 -53.31 28.97 31.49
CA GLU A 347 -54.48 28.91 30.58
C GLU A 347 -54.41 27.74 29.59
N LYS A 348 -53.41 26.84 29.71
CA LYS A 348 -53.15 25.74 28.76
C LYS A 348 -52.91 26.20 27.32
N ARG A 349 -52.38 27.42 27.15
CA ARG A 349 -51.91 27.94 25.86
C ARG A 349 -50.43 27.60 25.71
N THR A 350 -50.13 26.33 25.43
CA THR A 350 -48.78 25.74 25.55
C THR A 350 -48.27 25.06 24.27
N THR A 351 -48.85 25.34 23.10
CA THR A 351 -48.37 24.80 21.81
C THR A 351 -46.86 24.95 21.70
N THR A 352 -46.18 23.87 21.31
CA THR A 352 -44.74 23.86 21.05
C THR A 352 -44.51 24.08 19.57
N TYR A 353 -43.73 25.10 19.24
CA TYR A 353 -43.28 25.36 17.87
C TYR A 353 -41.79 25.10 17.78
N GLN A 354 -41.39 24.42 16.71
CA GLN A 354 -40.01 24.36 16.23
C GLN A 354 -39.97 25.00 14.85
N VAL A 355 -39.04 25.92 14.65
CA VAL A 355 -38.79 26.65 13.40
C VAL A 355 -37.40 26.29 12.92
N ASP A 356 -37.29 26.00 11.63
CA ASP A 356 -36.03 25.64 10.97
C ASP A 356 -36.03 26.15 9.52
N ASN A 357 -34.87 26.17 8.88
CA ASN A 357 -34.70 26.54 7.46
C ASN A 357 -35.33 27.89 7.09
N VAL A 358 -35.13 28.94 7.91
CA VAL A 358 -35.68 30.27 7.63
C VAL A 358 -34.91 30.91 6.49
N LYS A 359 -35.62 31.24 5.40
CA LYS A 359 -35.02 31.79 4.19
C LYS A 359 -35.71 33.05 3.69
N VAL A 360 -34.91 34.06 3.35
CA VAL A 360 -35.34 35.23 2.58
C VAL A 360 -34.46 35.36 1.35
N ALA A 361 -34.98 35.10 0.15
CA ALA A 361 -34.21 35.13 -1.10
C ALA A 361 -35.08 35.43 -2.34
N SER A 362 -34.46 35.83 -3.45
CA SER A 362 -35.15 36.02 -4.73
C SER A 362 -35.39 34.71 -5.46
N ILE A 363 -36.62 34.49 -5.94
CA ILE A 363 -36.93 33.37 -6.86
C ILE A 363 -37.04 33.92 -8.29
N SER A 364 -36.03 33.67 -9.13
CA SER A 364 -36.15 33.92 -10.57
C SER A 364 -37.14 32.91 -11.17
N ARG A 365 -38.20 33.40 -11.82
CA ARG A 365 -39.34 32.57 -12.27
C ARG A 365 -38.91 31.43 -13.20
N ASN A 366 -39.09 30.19 -12.72
CA ASN A 366 -39.70 29.08 -13.46
C ASN A 366 -40.35 28.12 -12.46
N ALA A 367 -41.68 28.17 -12.36
CA ALA A 367 -42.46 27.52 -11.30
C ALA A 367 -42.42 25.97 -11.29
N ALA A 368 -41.83 25.33 -12.31
CA ALA A 368 -41.58 23.89 -12.33
C ALA A 368 -40.24 23.49 -11.70
N SER A 369 -39.38 24.46 -11.37
CA SER A 369 -38.11 24.23 -10.72
C SER A 369 -38.06 24.77 -9.30
N ALA A 370 -39.12 25.29 -8.68
CA ALA A 370 -39.01 25.73 -7.29
C ALA A 370 -38.54 24.59 -6.37
N ALA A 371 -39.06 23.37 -6.53
CA ALA A 371 -38.61 22.20 -5.77
C ALA A 371 -37.23 21.64 -6.22
N SER A 372 -36.91 21.69 -7.52
CA SER A 372 -35.62 21.19 -8.05
C SER A 372 -34.47 22.19 -7.96
N THR A 373 -34.79 23.48 -7.88
CA THR A 373 -33.88 24.60 -7.57
C THR A 373 -33.75 24.72 -6.06
N LEU A 374 -34.76 24.40 -5.25
CA LEU A 374 -34.58 24.21 -3.80
C LEU A 374 -33.65 23.02 -3.53
N ALA A 375 -33.76 21.92 -4.29
CA ALA A 375 -32.83 20.78 -4.24
C ALA A 375 -31.44 21.04 -4.87
N ALA A 376 -31.29 22.10 -5.67
CA ALA A 376 -30.00 22.52 -6.25
C ALA A 376 -29.38 23.73 -5.53
N MET A 377 -30.17 24.53 -4.81
CA MET A 377 -29.75 25.63 -3.93
C MET A 377 -29.50 25.15 -2.50
N THR A 378 -29.92 23.93 -2.14
CA THR A 378 -29.38 23.18 -0.98
C THR A 378 -27.92 22.75 -1.17
N ARG A 379 -27.27 23.07 -2.30
CA ARG A 379 -25.89 22.65 -2.63
C ARG A 379 -24.82 23.74 -2.58
N ALA A 380 -25.16 24.99 -2.23
CA ALA A 380 -24.18 26.03 -1.92
C ALA A 380 -24.33 26.39 -0.43
N ALA A 381 -23.52 25.91 0.51
CA ALA A 381 -22.27 25.15 0.40
C ALA A 381 -22.25 24.07 1.48
N MET A 382 -22.34 22.79 1.08
CA MET A 382 -22.20 21.67 2.02
C MET A 382 -20.77 21.71 2.57
N VAL A 383 -20.62 22.15 3.81
CA VAL A 383 -19.38 21.92 4.56
C VAL A 383 -19.24 20.41 4.69
N LYS A 384 -18.23 19.85 4.03
CA LYS A 384 -17.95 18.40 4.02
C LYS A 384 -16.75 18.13 4.90
N GLU A 385 -16.84 17.07 5.69
CA GLU A 385 -15.65 16.49 6.29
C GLU A 385 -14.76 15.90 5.19
N ARG A 386 -13.47 16.23 5.23
CA ARG A 386 -12.43 15.76 4.33
C ARG A 386 -11.21 15.32 5.11
N TYR A 387 -10.37 14.55 4.45
CA TYR A 387 -9.15 13.97 4.96
C TYR A 387 -7.99 14.30 4.02
N ALA A 388 -6.82 14.60 4.59
CA ALA A 388 -5.56 14.79 3.85
C ALA A 388 -4.39 14.19 4.64
N ALA A 389 -3.46 13.53 3.96
CA ALA A 389 -2.29 12.91 4.60
C ALA A 389 -1.10 13.88 4.62
N TYR A 390 -0.44 14.03 5.77
CA TYR A 390 0.76 14.86 5.94
C TYR A 390 1.90 14.04 6.54
N THR A 391 3.12 14.28 6.07
CA THR A 391 4.35 13.63 6.53
C THR A 391 5.30 14.67 7.11
N PHE A 392 5.91 14.36 8.26
CA PHE A 392 6.94 15.21 8.86
C PHE A 392 8.30 14.95 8.20
N ASN A 393 8.87 15.96 7.56
CA ASN A 393 10.17 15.85 6.85
C ASN A 393 11.39 16.09 7.77
N GLY A 394 11.19 16.07 9.08
CA GLY A 394 12.22 16.40 10.09
C GLY A 394 12.23 17.88 10.47
N THR A 395 11.61 18.77 9.69
CA THR A 395 11.48 20.20 10.00
C THR A 395 10.04 20.69 9.97
N ASN A 396 9.29 20.36 8.91
CA ASN A 396 7.91 20.79 8.69
C ASN A 396 7.03 19.59 8.35
N TRP A 397 5.72 19.74 8.53
CA TRP A 397 4.73 18.84 7.96
C TRP A 397 4.33 19.29 6.56
N GLU A 398 4.46 18.38 5.59
CA GLU A 398 4.13 18.61 4.19
C GLU A 398 3.09 17.58 3.71
N PRO A 399 2.29 17.90 2.67
CA PRO A 399 1.41 16.91 2.06
C PRO A 399 2.20 15.64 1.71
N THR A 400 1.65 14.48 2.04
CA THR A 400 2.34 13.21 1.77
C THR A 400 2.51 13.05 0.25
N PRO A 401 3.75 12.87 -0.24
CA PRO A 401 4.01 12.79 -1.68
C PRO A 401 3.19 11.70 -2.36
N ASP A 402 2.78 11.96 -3.60
CA ASP A 402 2.06 11.02 -4.47
C ASP A 402 0.84 10.30 -3.84
N THR A 403 0.27 10.90 -2.80
CA THR A 403 -0.84 10.32 -2.04
C THR A 403 -2.15 11.03 -2.37
N ALA A 404 -3.20 10.25 -2.61
CA ALA A 404 -4.57 10.72 -2.62
C ALA A 404 -5.34 10.10 -1.44
N VAL A 405 -6.25 10.87 -0.85
CA VAL A 405 -7.15 10.37 0.19
C VAL A 405 -8.57 10.32 -0.38
N ILE A 406 -9.24 9.18 -0.23
CA ILE A 406 -10.65 9.02 -0.59
C ILE A 406 -11.50 9.73 0.46
N ASN A 407 -12.30 10.69 0.01
CA ASN A 407 -13.15 11.50 0.88
C ASN A 407 -14.61 11.01 0.88
N PRO A 408 -15.45 11.37 1.87
CA PRO A 408 -16.86 10.97 1.94
C PRO A 408 -17.63 11.13 0.62
N GLU A 409 -17.45 12.25 -0.09
CA GLU A 409 -18.09 12.48 -1.39
C GLU A 409 -17.62 11.54 -2.51
N ASP A 410 -16.39 11.02 -2.42
CA ASP A 410 -15.86 10.06 -3.39
C ASP A 410 -16.57 8.71 -3.20
N TYR A 411 -16.80 8.28 -1.95
CA TYR A 411 -17.58 7.08 -1.64
C TYR A 411 -19.01 7.17 -2.15
N GLU A 412 -19.67 8.32 -1.93
CA GLU A 412 -21.01 8.59 -2.46
C GLU A 412 -21.04 8.53 -3.98
N ALA A 413 -20.04 9.12 -4.65
CA ALA A 413 -19.91 9.07 -6.11
C ALA A 413 -19.70 7.65 -6.64
N MET A 414 -19.02 6.78 -5.86
CA MET A 414 -18.85 5.36 -6.15
C MET A 414 -20.10 4.52 -5.79
N GLY A 415 -21.14 5.13 -5.20
CA GLY A 415 -22.42 4.51 -4.89
C GLY A 415 -22.53 3.91 -3.49
N SER A 416 -21.61 4.22 -2.57
CA SER A 416 -21.70 3.79 -1.18
C SER A 416 -22.63 4.70 -0.37
N SER A 417 -23.38 4.09 0.56
CA SER A 417 -24.16 4.82 1.58
C SER A 417 -23.37 5.08 2.88
N HIS A 418 -22.13 4.60 2.96
CA HIS A 418 -21.22 4.79 4.09
C HIS A 418 -19.87 5.30 3.61
N PRO A 419 -19.17 6.17 4.35
CA PRO A 419 -17.87 6.72 3.95
C PRO A 419 -16.71 5.74 4.20
N ASN A 420 -16.83 4.50 3.70
CA ASN A 420 -15.81 3.45 3.79
C ASN A 420 -15.98 2.38 2.71
N PHE A 421 -14.90 1.65 2.44
CA PHE A 421 -14.91 0.37 1.74
C PHE A 421 -15.19 -0.80 2.69
N SER A 422 -15.54 -1.96 2.16
CA SER A 422 -15.76 -3.18 2.93
C SER A 422 -15.56 -4.42 2.05
N SER A 423 -15.71 -5.63 2.61
CA SER A 423 -15.65 -6.86 1.82
C SER A 423 -16.72 -6.92 0.72
N SER A 424 -17.89 -6.29 0.93
CA SER A 424 -18.96 -6.18 -0.08
C SER A 424 -18.84 -4.95 -0.99
N PHE A 425 -18.07 -3.95 -0.60
CA PHE A 425 -17.78 -2.74 -1.39
C PHE A 425 -16.26 -2.63 -1.53
N SER A 426 -15.69 -3.46 -2.42
CA SER A 426 -14.25 -3.73 -2.45
C SER A 426 -13.44 -2.60 -3.11
N PRO A 427 -12.36 -2.11 -2.47
CA PRO A 427 -11.49 -1.10 -3.07
C PRO A 427 -10.88 -1.56 -4.39
N ASP A 428 -10.57 -2.86 -4.54
CA ASP A 428 -9.97 -3.41 -5.77
C ASP A 428 -10.87 -3.27 -7.00
N VAL A 429 -12.19 -3.11 -6.81
CA VAL A 429 -13.17 -2.90 -7.88
C VAL A 429 -13.29 -1.42 -8.23
N TYR A 430 -13.36 -0.56 -7.20
CA TYR A 430 -13.76 0.84 -7.37
C TYR A 430 -12.57 1.79 -7.52
N LEU A 431 -11.43 1.54 -6.86
CA LEU A 431 -10.27 2.41 -6.91
C LEU A 431 -9.64 2.53 -8.31
N PRO A 432 -9.48 1.46 -9.11
CA PRO A 432 -9.01 1.61 -10.49
C PRO A 432 -9.87 2.57 -11.34
N VAL A 433 -11.20 2.53 -11.15
CA VAL A 433 -12.15 3.40 -11.87
C VAL A 433 -12.06 4.83 -11.35
N TYR A 434 -12.03 5.00 -10.02
CA TYR A 434 -11.82 6.30 -9.38
C TYR A 434 -10.55 6.98 -9.88
N LEU A 435 -9.42 6.27 -9.87
CA LEU A 435 -8.14 6.77 -10.33
C LEU A 435 -8.17 7.19 -11.80
N LYS A 436 -8.82 6.40 -12.65
CA LYS A 436 -8.99 6.74 -14.08
C LYS A 436 -9.81 8.02 -14.29
N LEU A 437 -10.83 8.25 -13.47
CA LEU A 437 -11.64 9.47 -13.53
C LEU A 437 -10.91 10.69 -12.95
N LYS A 438 -10.17 10.49 -11.85
CA LYS A 438 -9.45 11.57 -11.15
C LYS A 438 -8.16 11.99 -11.85
N TYR A 439 -7.47 11.05 -12.50
CA TYR A 439 -6.19 11.26 -13.20
C TYR A 439 -6.29 10.87 -14.68
N PRO A 440 -7.06 11.61 -15.50
CA PRO A 440 -7.30 11.25 -16.90
C PRO A 440 -6.07 11.40 -17.83
N TYR A 441 -5.00 12.02 -17.34
CA TYR A 441 -3.77 12.30 -18.10
C TYR A 441 -2.53 11.60 -17.52
N ALA A 442 -2.74 10.56 -16.69
CA ALA A 442 -1.65 9.79 -16.08
C ALA A 442 -0.69 9.24 -17.15
N GLN A 443 0.61 9.28 -16.87
CA GLN A 443 1.63 8.73 -17.76
C GLN A 443 1.94 7.27 -17.41
N PRO A 444 2.38 6.44 -18.38
CA PRO A 444 2.87 5.09 -18.06
C PRO A 444 3.91 5.12 -16.95
N GLU A 445 3.85 4.15 -16.03
CA GLU A 445 4.71 4.02 -14.84
C GLU A 445 4.43 5.04 -13.72
N GLU A 446 3.47 5.96 -13.89
CA GLU A 446 3.02 6.83 -12.80
C GLU A 446 2.39 6.00 -11.67
N THR A 447 2.72 6.32 -10.43
CA THR A 447 2.18 5.66 -9.24
C THR A 447 1.40 6.63 -8.36
N LYS A 448 0.40 6.10 -7.64
CA LYS A 448 -0.34 6.82 -6.60
C LYS A 448 -0.64 5.93 -5.41
N ASP A 449 -0.40 6.47 -4.23
CA ASP A 449 -0.83 5.89 -2.97
C ASP A 449 -2.22 6.39 -2.61
N ILE A 450 -3.10 5.48 -2.24
CA ILE A 450 -4.51 5.78 -1.98
C ILE A 450 -4.83 5.39 -0.55
N ALA A 451 -4.99 6.41 0.31
CA ALA A 451 -5.50 6.23 1.66
C ALA A 451 -7.03 6.26 1.65
N TYR A 452 -7.65 5.32 2.37
CA TYR A 452 -9.10 5.17 2.43
C TYR A 452 -9.54 4.55 3.76
N GLN A 453 -10.80 4.77 4.14
CA GLN A 453 -11.44 4.10 5.26
C GLN A 453 -11.96 2.71 4.84
N TYR A 454 -11.78 1.70 5.70
CA TYR A 454 -12.27 0.34 5.48
C TYR A 454 -12.98 -0.20 6.72
N TYR A 455 -14.14 -0.81 6.52
CA TYR A 455 -14.96 -1.43 7.55
C TYR A 455 -14.75 -2.95 7.58
N GLU A 456 -14.24 -3.45 8.71
CA GLU A 456 -14.08 -4.88 9.02
C GLU A 456 -14.30 -5.10 10.52
N ASP A 457 -14.87 -6.24 10.92
CA ASP A 457 -15.03 -6.61 12.34
C ASP A 457 -15.71 -5.56 13.24
N ASN A 458 -16.68 -4.80 12.67
CA ASN A 458 -17.39 -3.68 13.32
C ASN A 458 -16.53 -2.46 13.64
N VAL A 459 -15.37 -2.33 13.01
CA VAL A 459 -14.46 -1.19 13.15
C VAL A 459 -14.18 -0.60 11.76
N THR A 460 -14.23 0.73 11.66
CA THR A 460 -13.71 1.45 10.50
C THR A 460 -12.30 1.93 10.81
N SER A 461 -11.33 1.50 10.02
CA SER A 461 -9.93 1.88 10.16
C SER A 461 -9.34 2.39 8.85
N PRO A 462 -8.34 3.28 8.88
CA PRO A 462 -7.61 3.66 7.69
C PRO A 462 -6.89 2.44 7.08
N ARG A 463 -6.78 2.44 5.76
CA ARG A 463 -5.97 1.55 4.94
C ARG A 463 -5.34 2.35 3.80
N ALA A 464 -4.27 1.82 3.23
CA ALA A 464 -3.67 2.37 2.04
C ALA A 464 -3.27 1.28 1.05
N ASP A 465 -3.34 1.61 -0.24
CA ASP A 465 -2.88 0.77 -1.35
C ASP A 465 -2.16 1.63 -2.39
N ARG A 466 -1.14 1.06 -3.03
CA ARG A 466 -0.45 1.69 -4.18
C ARG A 466 -1.05 1.20 -5.49
N TYR A 467 -1.17 2.10 -6.46
CA TYR A 467 -1.58 1.79 -7.83
C TYR A 467 -0.56 2.33 -8.83
N ALA A 468 -0.37 1.62 -9.94
CA ALA A 468 0.47 2.03 -11.06
C ALA A 468 -0.35 2.08 -12.36
N PHE A 469 -0.08 3.09 -13.19
CA PHE A 469 -0.72 3.24 -14.49
C PHE A 469 0.11 2.57 -15.60
N ASP A 470 -0.48 1.63 -16.34
CA ASP A 470 0.20 0.90 -17.41
C ASP A 470 0.14 1.59 -18.79
N GLY A 471 -0.43 2.79 -18.85
CA GLY A 471 -0.76 3.51 -20.09
C GLY A 471 -2.22 3.35 -20.51
N SER A 472 -3.00 2.46 -19.88
CA SER A 472 -4.41 2.21 -20.19
C SER A 472 -5.32 2.11 -18.96
N GLN A 473 -4.83 1.54 -17.87
CA GLN A 473 -5.56 1.30 -16.63
C GLN A 473 -4.64 1.41 -15.41
N TRP A 474 -5.25 1.68 -14.26
CA TRP A 474 -4.60 1.65 -12.96
C TRP A 474 -4.71 0.24 -12.38
N THR A 475 -3.57 -0.36 -12.00
CA THR A 475 -3.52 -1.68 -11.37
C THR A 475 -2.89 -1.55 -9.99
N LYS A 476 -3.47 -2.26 -9.00
CA LYS A 476 -2.91 -2.31 -7.65
C LYS A 476 -1.50 -2.91 -7.70
N VAL A 477 -0.56 -2.25 -7.04
CA VAL A 477 0.79 -2.74 -6.85
C VAL A 477 0.82 -3.46 -5.51
N GLU A 478 1.09 -4.77 -5.56
CA GLU A 478 1.23 -5.55 -4.34
C GLU A 478 2.42 -5.02 -3.51
N ALA A 479 2.20 -4.84 -2.22
CA ALA A 479 3.23 -4.38 -1.28
C ALA A 479 4.28 -5.47 -0.95
N TYR A 480 4.38 -6.50 -1.80
CA TYR A 480 5.31 -7.61 -1.63
C TYR A 480 5.73 -8.17 -3.00
N GLU A 481 6.94 -8.72 -3.03
CA GLU A 481 7.40 -9.61 -4.08
C GLU A 481 7.27 -11.07 -3.62
N THR A 482 7.16 -11.99 -4.58
CA THR A 482 7.17 -13.42 -4.29
C THR A 482 8.56 -13.97 -4.57
N LEU A 483 9.15 -14.60 -3.56
CA LEU A 483 10.48 -15.20 -3.61
C LEU A 483 10.39 -16.70 -3.32
N GLU A 484 11.42 -17.43 -3.75
CA GLU A 484 11.61 -18.83 -3.39
C GLU A 484 12.85 -18.97 -2.51
N GLY A 485 12.72 -19.75 -1.45
CA GLY A 485 13.81 -20.09 -0.55
C GLY A 485 13.97 -21.58 -0.40
N PRO A 486 15.05 -22.18 -0.93
CA PRO A 486 15.35 -23.58 -0.66
C PRO A 486 15.94 -23.72 0.75
N PHE A 487 15.34 -24.59 1.56
CA PHE A 487 15.83 -24.96 2.88
C PHE A 487 16.32 -26.40 2.82
N LYS A 488 17.59 -26.63 3.18
CA LYS A 488 18.19 -27.96 3.17
C LYS A 488 18.32 -28.49 4.59
N LYS A 489 18.03 -29.78 4.77
CA LYS A 489 18.22 -30.48 6.04
C LYS A 489 19.63 -31.09 6.11
N VAL A 490 20.41 -30.71 7.09
CA VAL A 490 21.71 -31.31 7.41
C VAL A 490 21.75 -31.59 8.91
N ASP A 491 22.14 -32.79 9.29
CA ASP A 491 22.25 -33.22 10.70
C ASP A 491 21.01 -32.89 11.55
N GLY A 492 19.82 -33.12 10.99
CA GLY A 492 18.55 -32.85 11.67
C GLY A 492 18.10 -31.39 11.68
N LYS A 493 18.93 -30.47 11.18
CA LYS A 493 18.68 -29.02 11.16
C LYS A 493 18.35 -28.54 9.75
N TRP A 494 17.26 -27.81 9.61
CA TRP A 494 16.94 -27.07 8.40
C TRP A 494 17.68 -25.73 8.40
N SER A 495 18.29 -25.37 7.29
CA SER A 495 18.91 -24.07 7.08
C SER A 495 18.63 -23.60 5.65
N PHE A 496 18.57 -22.28 5.45
CA PHE A 496 18.50 -21.71 4.10
C PHE A 496 19.72 -22.14 3.29
N ASN A 497 19.51 -22.52 2.03
CA ASN A 497 20.55 -22.94 1.11
C ASN A 497 20.71 -21.89 0.00
N PRO A 498 21.69 -20.99 0.07
CA PRO A 498 21.88 -19.94 -0.94
C PRO A 498 22.45 -20.47 -2.27
N SER A 499 22.54 -21.78 -2.49
CA SER A 499 22.99 -22.35 -3.78
C SER A 499 22.04 -21.94 -4.91
N LEU A 500 22.58 -21.66 -6.09
CA LEU A 500 21.80 -21.22 -7.24
C LEU A 500 22.41 -21.64 -8.57
N THR A 501 21.53 -21.87 -9.55
CA THR A 501 21.88 -22.06 -10.95
C THR A 501 21.53 -20.82 -11.74
N ILE A 502 22.51 -20.24 -12.43
CA ILE A 502 22.34 -19.05 -13.26
C ILE A 502 22.53 -19.44 -14.72
N VAL A 503 21.47 -19.28 -15.52
CA VAL A 503 21.53 -19.49 -16.96
C VAL A 503 22.03 -18.22 -17.63
N VAL A 504 23.30 -18.22 -18.06
CA VAL A 504 23.94 -17.11 -18.78
C VAL A 504 23.70 -17.28 -20.28
N ALA A 505 22.45 -17.05 -20.68
CA ALA A 505 21.98 -17.30 -22.04
C ALA A 505 22.72 -16.41 -23.08
N PRO A 506 22.97 -16.92 -24.30
CA PRO A 506 23.55 -16.13 -25.39
C PRO A 506 22.50 -15.20 -26.05
N ASP A 507 21.79 -14.43 -25.23
CA ASP A 507 20.61 -13.63 -25.59
C ASP A 507 20.84 -12.11 -25.51
N LYS A 508 22.02 -11.70 -25.04
CA LYS A 508 22.38 -10.28 -24.81
C LYS A 508 21.46 -9.57 -23.80
N SER A 509 20.80 -10.31 -22.92
CA SER A 509 20.10 -9.74 -21.77
C SER A 509 21.06 -8.99 -20.84
N GLU A 510 20.52 -8.06 -20.06
CA GLU A 510 21.31 -7.30 -19.08
C GLU A 510 21.95 -8.25 -18.03
N LEU A 511 21.22 -9.29 -17.61
CA LEU A 511 21.77 -10.34 -16.74
C LEU A 511 23.00 -11.00 -17.38
N SER A 512 22.85 -11.55 -18.59
CA SER A 512 23.95 -12.25 -19.26
C SER A 512 25.16 -11.34 -19.46
N LYS A 513 24.96 -10.13 -19.98
CA LYS A 513 26.05 -9.15 -20.18
C LYS A 513 26.76 -8.81 -18.87
N SER A 514 26.03 -8.60 -17.77
CA SER A 514 26.63 -8.24 -16.48
C SER A 514 27.60 -9.30 -15.96
N ILE A 515 27.30 -10.58 -16.17
CA ILE A 515 28.15 -11.69 -15.73
C ILE A 515 29.41 -11.78 -16.59
N TYR A 516 29.29 -11.67 -17.92
CA TYR A 516 30.48 -11.59 -18.79
C TYR A 516 31.33 -10.35 -18.47
N GLN A 517 30.69 -9.22 -18.18
CA GLN A 517 31.38 -7.97 -17.86
C GLN A 517 32.17 -8.11 -16.56
N ALA A 518 31.61 -8.75 -15.53
CA ALA A 518 32.33 -9.01 -14.29
C ALA A 518 33.59 -9.88 -14.52
N GLY A 519 33.52 -10.86 -15.43
CA GLY A 519 34.69 -11.63 -15.86
C GLY A 519 35.74 -10.77 -16.57
N VAL A 520 35.32 -9.92 -17.52
CA VAL A 520 36.19 -8.97 -18.20
C VAL A 520 36.86 -8.02 -17.21
N ASP A 521 36.09 -7.38 -16.33
CA ASP A 521 36.58 -6.44 -15.32
C ASP A 521 37.59 -7.09 -14.37
N TRP A 522 37.37 -8.34 -14.00
CA TRP A 522 38.33 -9.07 -13.19
C TRP A 522 39.66 -9.28 -13.92
N VAL A 523 39.64 -9.64 -15.21
CA VAL A 523 40.87 -9.77 -16.03
C VAL A 523 41.57 -8.42 -16.18
N ILE A 524 40.83 -7.33 -16.37
CA ILE A 524 41.37 -5.97 -16.41
C ILE A 524 42.16 -5.64 -15.14
N ALA A 525 41.62 -6.02 -13.98
CA ALA A 525 42.23 -5.70 -12.70
C ALA A 525 43.42 -6.61 -12.34
N ASN A 526 43.48 -7.84 -12.86
CA ASN A 526 44.36 -8.89 -12.32
C ASN A 526 45.34 -9.52 -13.33
N LYS A 527 45.18 -9.28 -14.63
CA LYS A 527 45.98 -9.94 -15.68
C LYS A 527 46.64 -8.93 -16.60
N ASP A 528 47.57 -9.42 -17.42
CA ASP A 528 48.29 -8.60 -18.38
C ASP A 528 47.31 -7.92 -19.37
N PRO A 529 47.42 -6.60 -19.61
CA PRO A 529 46.60 -5.89 -20.59
C PRO A 529 46.58 -6.54 -21.98
N MET A 530 47.64 -7.26 -22.38
CA MET A 530 47.74 -7.93 -23.67
C MET A 530 46.64 -8.97 -23.92
N TYR A 531 46.04 -9.53 -22.86
CA TYR A 531 44.87 -10.40 -23.00
C TYR A 531 43.61 -9.69 -23.51
N ARG A 532 43.65 -8.38 -23.75
CA ARG A 532 42.56 -7.64 -24.41
C ARG A 532 42.93 -7.10 -25.78
N TYR A 533 44.13 -7.40 -26.27
CA TYR A 533 44.58 -6.96 -27.59
C TYR A 533 44.20 -7.99 -28.66
N ASP A 534 43.35 -7.60 -29.62
CA ASP A 534 43.05 -8.41 -30.79
C ASP A 534 44.08 -8.14 -31.90
N ASN A 535 45.07 -9.03 -31.99
CA ASN A 535 46.15 -8.94 -32.97
C ASN A 535 45.69 -9.13 -34.43
N ARG A 536 44.43 -9.54 -34.68
CA ARG A 536 43.89 -9.69 -36.04
C ARG A 536 43.40 -8.36 -36.59
N SER A 537 42.89 -7.51 -35.71
CA SER A 537 42.35 -6.18 -36.04
C SER A 537 43.21 -5.03 -35.55
N ASP A 538 44.36 -5.31 -34.91
CA ASP A 538 45.24 -4.31 -34.30
C ASP A 538 44.46 -3.34 -33.39
N SER A 539 43.66 -3.91 -32.50
CA SER A 539 42.75 -3.13 -31.66
C SER A 539 42.63 -3.69 -30.25
N TYR A 540 42.40 -2.78 -29.31
CA TYR A 540 42.26 -3.12 -27.90
C TYR A 540 40.77 -3.21 -27.53
N MET A 541 40.37 -4.35 -26.98
CA MET A 541 38.98 -4.66 -26.66
C MET A 541 38.60 -4.10 -25.30
N THR A 542 37.36 -3.61 -25.22
CA THR A 542 36.79 -3.05 -23.98
C THR A 542 35.68 -3.93 -23.41
N ASP A 543 35.02 -4.72 -24.27
CA ASP A 543 33.88 -5.57 -23.95
C ASP A 543 34.22 -7.07 -24.05
N SER A 544 35.50 -7.42 -24.23
CA SER A 544 35.96 -8.79 -24.37
C SER A 544 37.34 -8.95 -23.74
N GLU A 545 37.60 -10.15 -23.24
CA GLU A 545 38.91 -10.57 -22.77
C GLU A 545 39.27 -11.95 -23.32
N TYR A 546 40.55 -12.19 -23.54
CA TYR A 546 41.09 -13.38 -24.18
C TYR A 546 41.97 -14.22 -23.26
N TYR A 547 42.00 -13.93 -21.95
CA TYR A 547 42.60 -14.82 -20.97
C TYR A 547 41.70 -16.04 -20.73
N SER A 548 40.42 -15.82 -20.43
CA SER A 548 39.41 -16.88 -20.27
C SER A 548 38.40 -17.00 -21.41
N GLY A 549 38.31 -15.97 -22.27
CA GLY A 549 37.47 -15.97 -23.46
C GLY A 549 36.10 -15.31 -23.28
N CYS A 550 35.84 -14.60 -22.18
CA CYS A 550 34.60 -13.86 -21.95
C CYS A 550 34.41 -12.73 -22.98
N ALA A 551 33.27 -12.73 -23.67
CA ALA A 551 32.92 -11.70 -24.65
C ALA A 551 31.50 -11.16 -24.43
N VAL A 552 31.40 -9.93 -23.93
CA VAL A 552 30.12 -9.28 -23.53
C VAL A 552 29.23 -9.03 -24.75
N GLY A 553 29.77 -8.48 -25.84
CA GLY A 553 29.01 -8.16 -27.05
C GLY A 553 28.41 -9.38 -27.78
N TYR A 554 29.01 -10.55 -27.58
CA TYR A 554 28.59 -11.82 -28.17
C TYR A 554 27.86 -12.74 -27.17
N THR A 555 27.94 -12.46 -25.87
CA THR A 555 27.42 -13.31 -24.80
C THR A 555 27.82 -14.77 -24.98
N ASN A 556 29.11 -15.02 -25.20
CA ASN A 556 29.70 -16.35 -25.30
C ASN A 556 31.06 -16.44 -24.62
N LEU A 557 31.48 -17.68 -24.34
CA LEU A 557 32.86 -18.01 -23.99
C LEU A 557 33.57 -18.48 -25.27
N ASN A 558 34.42 -17.62 -25.81
CA ASN A 558 35.21 -17.93 -26.99
C ASN A 558 36.38 -18.83 -26.58
N TRP A 559 36.25 -20.13 -26.85
CA TRP A 559 37.23 -21.19 -26.62
C TRP A 559 37.63 -21.86 -27.93
N ARG A 560 38.02 -21.04 -28.91
CA ARG A 560 38.52 -21.51 -30.20
C ARG A 560 40.04 -21.69 -30.20
N ILE A 561 40.48 -22.94 -30.25
CA ILE A 561 41.90 -23.32 -30.27
C ILE A 561 42.68 -22.71 -31.45
N ASN A 562 42.02 -22.47 -32.59
CA ASN A 562 42.68 -21.87 -33.74
C ASN A 562 42.84 -20.34 -33.65
N THR A 563 42.27 -19.71 -32.62
CA THR A 563 42.36 -18.27 -32.40
C THR A 563 43.02 -17.88 -31.09
N LEU A 564 42.63 -18.46 -29.94
CA LEU A 564 43.11 -17.93 -28.66
C LEU A 564 44.62 -18.03 -28.46
N PRO A 565 45.23 -19.21 -28.62
CA PRO A 565 46.67 -19.34 -28.46
C PRO A 565 47.41 -18.45 -29.46
N LYS A 566 47.05 -18.54 -30.74
CA LYS A 566 47.78 -17.87 -31.82
C LYS A 566 47.71 -16.35 -31.77
N TYR A 567 46.53 -15.77 -31.56
CA TYR A 567 46.32 -14.34 -31.74
C TYR A 567 46.24 -13.55 -30.44
N TYR A 568 46.13 -14.19 -29.28
CA TYR A 568 46.01 -13.48 -28.00
C TYR A 568 47.06 -13.95 -26.98
N TRP A 569 47.19 -15.25 -26.73
CA TRP A 569 48.15 -15.76 -25.73
C TRP A 569 49.60 -15.65 -26.18
N GLY A 570 49.90 -16.01 -27.43
CA GLY A 570 51.23 -15.85 -28.01
C GLY A 570 51.72 -14.40 -27.96
N PRO A 571 50.92 -13.40 -28.39
CA PRO A 571 51.23 -11.98 -28.20
C PRO A 571 51.40 -11.55 -26.74
N ALA A 572 50.71 -12.19 -25.79
CA ALA A 572 50.93 -12.02 -24.34
C ALA A 572 52.22 -12.70 -23.82
N GLY A 573 53.02 -13.31 -24.71
CA GLY A 573 54.32 -13.91 -24.39
C GLY A 573 54.24 -15.37 -23.96
N GLU A 574 53.10 -16.03 -24.15
CA GLU A 574 52.91 -17.42 -23.75
C GLU A 574 53.51 -18.43 -24.74
N ASP A 575 54.00 -19.55 -24.22
CA ASP A 575 54.36 -20.71 -25.04
C ASP A 575 53.09 -21.45 -25.47
N ILE A 576 52.83 -21.42 -26.77
CA ILE A 576 51.62 -22.01 -27.38
C ILE A 576 51.90 -23.33 -28.10
N SER A 577 53.12 -23.87 -28.01
CA SER A 577 53.56 -25.07 -28.73
C SER A 577 52.67 -26.29 -28.47
N ALA A 578 52.09 -26.41 -27.27
CA ALA A 578 51.17 -27.47 -26.89
C ALA A 578 49.87 -27.50 -27.71
N TYR A 579 49.54 -26.41 -28.42
CA TYR A 579 48.27 -26.27 -29.15
C TYR A 579 48.46 -26.30 -30.68
N GLU A 580 49.68 -26.30 -31.20
CA GLU A 580 49.95 -26.10 -32.64
C GLU A 580 49.48 -27.26 -33.52
N ASN A 581 49.37 -28.47 -32.96
CA ASN A 581 48.95 -29.67 -33.71
C ASN A 581 47.42 -29.83 -33.81
N TRP A 582 46.62 -28.83 -33.41
CA TRP A 582 45.15 -28.90 -33.41
C TRP A 582 44.52 -29.24 -34.78
N ALA A 583 45.20 -28.91 -35.88
CA ALA A 583 44.79 -29.20 -37.25
C ALA A 583 45.67 -30.26 -37.94
N SER A 584 46.40 -31.06 -37.17
CA SER A 584 47.23 -32.15 -37.70
C SER A 584 46.36 -33.28 -38.28
N ASP A 585 46.81 -33.90 -39.36
CA ASP A 585 46.24 -35.15 -39.88
C ASP A 585 46.48 -36.32 -38.90
N ASP A 586 47.45 -36.18 -37.98
CA ASP A 586 47.62 -37.08 -36.85
C ASP A 586 46.56 -36.79 -35.78
N LYS A 587 45.55 -37.66 -35.72
CA LYS A 587 44.40 -37.55 -34.82
C LYS A 587 44.78 -37.62 -33.34
N GLU A 588 45.85 -38.33 -32.98
CA GLU A 588 46.31 -38.40 -31.59
C GLU A 588 47.00 -37.08 -31.18
N ALA A 589 47.83 -36.51 -32.06
CA ALA A 589 48.46 -35.21 -31.84
C ALA A 589 47.44 -34.06 -31.78
N ALA A 590 46.41 -34.11 -32.64
CA ALA A 590 45.30 -33.16 -32.58
C ALA A 590 44.53 -33.30 -31.26
N ARG A 591 44.18 -34.52 -30.85
CA ARG A 591 43.48 -34.79 -29.57
C ARG A 591 44.27 -34.29 -28.37
N ALA A 592 45.59 -34.49 -28.36
CA ALA A 592 46.45 -33.97 -27.31
C ALA A 592 46.42 -32.43 -27.23
N SER A 593 46.43 -31.75 -28.39
CA SER A 593 46.34 -30.28 -28.45
C SER A 593 45.02 -29.75 -27.90
N TYR A 594 43.89 -30.37 -28.27
CA TYR A 594 42.57 -30.01 -27.74
C TYR A 594 42.46 -30.29 -26.24
N ALA A 595 42.97 -31.43 -25.76
CA ALA A 595 42.96 -31.76 -24.34
C ALA A 595 43.74 -30.73 -23.51
N ALA A 596 44.96 -30.39 -23.95
CA ALA A 596 45.78 -29.38 -23.30
C ALA A 596 45.10 -28.00 -23.32
N PHE A 597 44.50 -27.63 -24.46
CA PHE A 597 43.81 -26.35 -24.62
C PHE A 597 42.61 -26.22 -23.71
N TYR A 598 41.69 -27.19 -23.73
CA TYR A 598 40.48 -27.14 -22.91
C TYR A 598 40.79 -27.18 -21.41
N ALA A 599 41.80 -27.95 -20.99
CA ALA A 599 42.24 -27.96 -19.60
C ALA A 599 42.74 -26.58 -19.15
N GLU A 600 43.49 -25.87 -19.99
CA GLU A 600 44.00 -24.54 -19.68
C GLU A 600 42.89 -23.47 -19.72
N THR A 601 41.97 -23.50 -20.71
CA THR A 601 40.84 -22.55 -20.75
C THR A 601 39.89 -22.75 -19.57
N GLU A 602 39.60 -24.00 -19.20
CA GLU A 602 38.74 -24.32 -18.05
C GLU A 602 39.34 -23.79 -16.75
N LYS A 603 40.64 -24.04 -16.52
CA LYS A 603 41.37 -23.51 -15.37
C LYS A 603 41.32 -21.98 -15.29
N ARG A 604 41.58 -21.29 -16.40
CA ARG A 604 41.57 -19.82 -16.46
C ARG A 604 40.17 -19.26 -16.22
N PHE A 605 39.17 -19.85 -16.83
CA PHE A 605 37.79 -19.46 -16.61
C PHE A 605 37.34 -19.68 -15.17
N GLY A 606 37.72 -20.82 -14.57
CA GLY A 606 37.52 -21.09 -13.16
C GLY A 606 38.12 -20.01 -12.26
N GLU A 607 39.36 -19.58 -12.54
CA GLU A 607 40.01 -18.48 -11.80
C GLU A 607 39.26 -17.15 -11.97
N VAL A 608 38.98 -16.75 -13.21
CA VAL A 608 38.31 -15.48 -13.53
C VAL A 608 36.94 -15.42 -12.88
N MET A 609 36.12 -16.46 -13.04
CA MET A 609 34.76 -16.45 -12.53
C MET A 609 34.68 -16.65 -11.01
N SER A 610 35.65 -17.32 -10.39
CA SER A 610 35.75 -17.35 -8.92
C SER A 610 35.91 -15.93 -8.37
N GLY A 611 36.77 -15.13 -9.01
CA GLY A 611 36.95 -13.72 -8.66
C GLY A 611 35.75 -12.83 -9.00
N ALA A 612 35.16 -13.01 -10.20
CA ALA A 612 34.00 -12.25 -10.64
C ALA A 612 32.77 -12.49 -9.74
N LEU A 613 32.52 -13.75 -9.35
CA LEU A 613 31.44 -14.10 -8.44
C LEU A 613 31.61 -13.46 -7.05
N GLY A 614 32.84 -13.35 -6.55
CA GLY A 614 33.10 -12.65 -5.29
C GLY A 614 32.76 -11.16 -5.33
N THR A 615 32.88 -10.53 -6.51
CA THR A 615 32.45 -9.14 -6.74
C THR A 615 30.94 -9.03 -6.92
N LEU A 616 30.31 -9.98 -7.63
CA LEU A 616 28.87 -9.98 -7.89
C LEU A 616 28.04 -10.33 -6.66
N TYR A 617 28.55 -11.22 -5.80
CA TYR A 617 27.86 -11.75 -4.63
C TYR A 617 28.70 -11.62 -3.35
N PRO A 618 29.11 -10.41 -2.95
CA PRO A 618 30.03 -10.21 -1.82
C PRO A 618 29.40 -10.56 -0.46
N ASN A 619 28.06 -10.58 -0.39
CA ASN A 619 27.31 -10.73 0.85
C ASN A 619 26.83 -12.17 1.10
N VAL A 620 27.06 -13.11 0.18
CA VAL A 620 26.67 -14.52 0.39
C VAL A 620 27.45 -15.12 1.56
N LYS A 621 26.74 -15.87 2.41
CA LYS A 621 27.27 -16.39 3.68
C LYS A 621 27.52 -17.88 3.62
N MET A 622 28.57 -18.31 4.29
CA MET A 622 28.77 -19.73 4.60
C MET A 622 27.65 -20.23 5.49
N ILE A 623 27.13 -21.42 5.20
CA ILE A 623 26.11 -22.07 6.01
C ILE A 623 26.69 -23.38 6.54
N ASP A 624 26.68 -23.52 7.86
CA ASP A 624 27.25 -24.70 8.53
C ASP A 624 26.62 -26.01 8.01
N GLY A 625 27.47 -26.97 7.66
CA GLY A 625 27.07 -28.26 7.09
C GLY A 625 26.56 -28.23 5.64
N ILE A 626 26.45 -27.05 4.99
CA ILE A 626 25.97 -26.93 3.60
C ILE A 626 27.10 -26.45 2.70
N ASP A 627 27.45 -27.28 1.72
CA ASP A 627 28.22 -26.84 0.57
C ASP A 627 27.35 -25.93 -0.31
N VAL A 628 27.62 -24.62 -0.24
CA VAL A 628 26.97 -23.61 -1.08
C VAL A 628 27.64 -23.63 -2.45
N ILE A 629 26.88 -23.99 -3.48
CA ILE A 629 27.37 -24.13 -4.87
C ILE A 629 26.60 -23.21 -5.79
N TYR A 630 27.34 -22.40 -6.56
CA TYR A 630 26.80 -21.60 -7.65
C TYR A 630 27.14 -22.29 -8.96
N THR A 631 26.12 -22.61 -9.75
CA THR A 631 26.26 -23.23 -11.06
C THR A 631 25.98 -22.20 -12.13
N LEU A 632 26.96 -21.90 -12.98
CA LEU A 632 26.78 -20.99 -14.10
C LEU A 632 26.71 -21.78 -15.40
N GLU A 633 25.66 -21.58 -16.18
CA GLU A 633 25.48 -22.23 -17.48
C GLU A 633 25.81 -21.25 -18.61
N PHE A 634 26.80 -21.59 -19.42
CA PHE A 634 27.33 -20.72 -20.46
C PHE A 634 27.24 -21.36 -21.84
N MET A 635 27.23 -20.51 -22.86
CA MET A 635 27.44 -20.92 -24.24
C MET A 635 28.94 -20.94 -24.54
N LEU A 636 29.49 -22.14 -24.73
CA LEU A 636 30.84 -22.31 -25.27
C LEU A 636 30.84 -22.15 -26.79
N TYR A 637 31.73 -21.31 -27.29
CA TYR A 637 32.05 -21.18 -28.70
C TYR A 637 33.42 -21.82 -28.97
N THR A 638 33.41 -23.03 -29.54
CA THR A 638 34.63 -23.82 -29.78
C THR A 638 34.81 -24.08 -31.28
N GLN A 639 35.82 -24.89 -31.65
CA GLN A 639 36.00 -25.30 -33.03
C GLN A 639 34.88 -26.24 -33.52
N HIS A 640 34.23 -26.96 -32.59
CA HIS A 640 33.17 -27.93 -32.89
C HIS A 640 31.77 -27.43 -32.48
N ILE A 641 31.70 -26.45 -31.59
CA ILE A 641 30.44 -25.84 -31.13
C ILE A 641 30.34 -24.43 -31.74
N GLY A 642 29.43 -24.29 -32.70
CA GLY A 642 29.23 -23.03 -33.41
C GLY A 642 28.54 -21.96 -32.57
N SER A 643 28.80 -20.69 -32.91
CA SER A 643 28.17 -19.55 -32.23
C SER A 643 26.67 -19.42 -32.53
N SER A 644 26.18 -20.12 -33.56
CA SER A 644 24.77 -20.14 -33.96
C SER A 644 23.91 -21.11 -33.14
N THR A 645 24.49 -21.84 -32.17
CA THR A 645 23.75 -22.80 -31.34
C THR A 645 22.63 -22.12 -30.55
N GLY A 646 22.82 -20.86 -30.13
CA GLY A 646 21.80 -20.05 -29.44
C GLY A 646 21.37 -20.62 -28.08
N LYS A 647 22.14 -21.54 -27.50
CA LYS A 647 21.85 -22.22 -26.23
C LYS A 647 23.09 -22.22 -25.35
N VAL A 648 22.87 -22.32 -24.04
CA VAL A 648 23.91 -22.74 -23.10
C VAL A 648 24.29 -24.19 -23.38
N THR A 649 25.57 -24.52 -23.29
CA THR A 649 26.09 -25.84 -23.65
C THR A 649 26.82 -26.52 -22.49
N HIS A 650 27.35 -25.75 -21.54
CA HIS A 650 28.13 -26.25 -20.41
C HIS A 650 27.75 -25.55 -19.12
N ALA A 651 27.85 -26.28 -18.01
CA ALA A 651 27.71 -25.76 -16.66
C ALA A 651 29.05 -25.76 -15.95
N PHE A 652 29.26 -24.76 -15.09
CA PHE A 652 30.45 -24.56 -14.27
C PHE A 652 30.03 -24.38 -12.81
N GLU A 653 30.54 -25.23 -11.92
CA GLU A 653 30.22 -25.18 -10.49
C GLU A 653 31.32 -24.46 -9.71
N PHE A 654 30.91 -23.56 -8.82
CA PHE A 654 31.77 -22.78 -7.93
C PHE A 654 31.29 -22.96 -6.49
N LYS A 655 32.18 -23.39 -5.60
CA LYS A 655 31.88 -23.59 -4.19
C LYS A 655 32.24 -22.34 -3.40
N LEU A 656 31.35 -21.91 -2.51
CA LEU A 656 31.69 -20.89 -1.52
C LEU A 656 32.65 -21.49 -0.48
N VAL A 657 33.80 -20.86 -0.28
CA VAL A 657 34.84 -21.32 0.66
C VAL A 657 35.06 -20.36 1.83
N ALA A 658 34.59 -19.13 1.69
CA ALA A 658 34.41 -18.16 2.76
C ALA A 658 33.33 -17.16 2.33
N ASP A 659 32.80 -16.36 3.25
CA ASP A 659 31.83 -15.31 2.92
C ASP A 659 32.28 -14.48 1.69
N GLY A 660 31.44 -14.43 0.66
CA GLY A 660 31.73 -13.73 -0.60
C GLY A 660 32.92 -14.26 -1.40
N LYS A 661 33.47 -15.45 -1.10
CA LYS A 661 34.65 -16.01 -1.80
C LYS A 661 34.37 -17.40 -2.36
N PHE A 662 34.57 -17.54 -3.66
CA PHE A 662 34.30 -18.75 -4.40
C PHE A 662 35.58 -19.42 -4.89
N GLU A 663 35.52 -20.75 -5.02
CA GLU A 663 36.52 -21.56 -5.70
C GLU A 663 35.85 -22.44 -6.76
N TYR A 664 36.50 -22.56 -7.90
CA TYR A 664 36.06 -23.41 -8.99
C TYR A 664 36.09 -24.90 -8.60
N VAL A 665 35.04 -25.64 -8.96
CA VAL A 665 34.89 -27.07 -8.66
C VAL A 665 35.07 -27.91 -9.92
N ARG A 666 34.22 -27.70 -10.94
CA ARG A 666 34.20 -28.51 -12.16
C ARG A 666 33.35 -27.88 -13.27
N MET A 667 33.56 -28.40 -14.48
CA MET A 667 32.73 -28.14 -15.67
C MET A 667 32.12 -29.46 -16.15
N TYR A 668 30.91 -29.40 -16.70
CA TYR A 668 30.31 -30.51 -17.44
C TYR A 668 29.42 -30.02 -18.57
N ALA A 669 29.29 -30.83 -19.62
CA ALA A 669 28.39 -30.58 -20.73
C ALA A 669 26.93 -30.80 -20.30
N LEU A 670 26.02 -29.93 -20.75
CA LEU A 670 24.59 -30.04 -20.44
C LEU A 670 23.87 -31.11 -21.28
N ALA A 671 24.49 -31.54 -22.38
CA ALA A 671 24.00 -32.64 -23.21
C ALA A 671 25.18 -33.38 -23.87
N PRO A 672 25.05 -34.70 -24.16
CA PRO A 672 26.14 -35.50 -24.71
C PRO A 672 26.72 -34.93 -26.02
N GLU A 673 25.92 -34.28 -26.86
CA GLU A 673 26.38 -33.66 -28.11
C GLU A 673 27.35 -32.49 -27.90
N PHE A 674 27.38 -31.88 -26.72
CA PHE A 674 28.25 -30.76 -26.39
C PHE A 674 29.56 -31.17 -25.73
N GLU A 675 29.77 -32.46 -25.42
CA GLU A 675 31.04 -32.91 -24.87
C GLU A 675 32.24 -32.54 -25.78
N LEU A 676 33.27 -31.93 -25.19
CA LEU A 676 34.38 -31.34 -25.94
C LEU A 676 35.31 -32.38 -26.60
N MET A 677 35.44 -33.57 -26.00
CA MET A 677 36.43 -34.59 -26.38
C MET A 677 35.81 -35.86 -27.00
N ARG A 678 34.63 -35.74 -27.63
CA ARG A 678 33.94 -36.84 -28.33
C ARG A 678 34.78 -37.32 -29.50
N ASP A 679 34.78 -38.64 -29.75
CA ASP A 679 35.50 -39.21 -30.88
C ASP A 679 35.00 -38.68 -32.24
N GLU A 680 33.73 -38.28 -32.33
CA GLU A 680 33.15 -37.64 -33.52
C GLU A 680 33.84 -36.32 -33.92
N ASN A 681 34.38 -35.56 -32.95
CA ASN A 681 35.08 -34.31 -33.21
C ASN A 681 36.40 -34.53 -33.97
N PHE A 682 36.94 -35.76 -33.92
CA PHE A 682 38.21 -36.16 -34.52
C PHE A 682 38.03 -37.13 -35.70
N LYS A 683 36.79 -37.43 -36.10
CA LYS A 683 36.48 -38.26 -37.28
C LYS A 683 36.60 -37.42 -38.54
#